data_AF-A0A806KLM3-F1
#
_entry.id   AF-A0A806KLM3-F1
#
_cell.length_a   1.000
_cell.length_b   1.000
_cell.length_c   1.000
_cell.angle_alpha   90.00
_cell.angle_beta   90.00
_cell.angle_gamma   90.00
#
_symmetry.space_group_name_H-M   'P 1'
#
loop_
_entity.id
_entity.type
_entity.pdbx_description
1 polymer ?
#
loop_
_entity_poly.entity_id
_entity_poly.type
_entity_poly.pdbx_seq_one_letter_code
_entity_poly.pdbx_strand_id
1 'polypeptide(L)'
;MELDQEEALYEFLENATEPFALDELTAYVQASGQKRNKRLALEIAAYLEARKIAFRQDNRRWVSRRGCFEKAVFVITPTRLELLNGILIPGHRCVPFANPLALPHRYQFIWNGAPVPVTTTEAAPEDLYPYYCIYGEEFAPQYIARENPKNEEAFNSDPYEDPPEVSIYTLDMRAIYRESGFVPGDRFVVRTLDWKECRFELEKSGKDDWQREDLDKWQEIAENGFEDSFALLGPGASTEEQIAHAFWFGGKRMREVPAYSLEEFLFEKTNRVETVPYGIETRFWFAGKEIPDGKYLQNYAVPPDRTYIEDLLFKKNIPISEFVILSYIKDAFFRNENEIENVINRVIPPVINLDEAEWDLITDYIADSMEDFYKGYSLFLDQGTGPIRQRVAELHTAVIELSTRLQKGEIEAAWLPRHTFIVLSQIQGHAAALLEDLAFDDSPGESEIAAMDNSLDSMIDTYTEIKELINGAMDNYRRSNLTVIHGGKSSGRLWRMIQLSISGLDVWRRAIISHECTMEELHKLIQAGMEWKNAMRFRFYCERADGGKEYLHDKIKLGDIDFRGKKELIYEYGSKWNVKIIIMSSYQPANDEECRFVAGEGAAPDEQIDGPRHYKKLLVSVETGSITEKESARRELGADFLPGVF
;
A
#
# COMPACT_ATOMS: atom_id res chain seq x y z
N MET A 1 17.14 -14.26 16.79
CA MET A 1 17.06 -15.72 16.58
C MET A 1 18.26 -16.11 15.73
N GLU A 2 18.85 -17.31 15.87
CA GLU A 2 19.95 -17.74 14.97
C GLU A 2 19.36 -18.14 13.59
N LEU A 3 20.12 -18.06 12.49
CA LEU A 3 19.63 -18.41 11.14
C LEU A 3 19.02 -19.82 11.09
N ASP A 4 19.71 -20.81 11.66
CA ASP A 4 19.24 -22.20 11.78
C ASP A 4 17.93 -22.34 12.59
N GLN A 5 17.67 -21.40 13.50
CA GLN A 5 16.42 -21.35 14.27
C GLN A 5 15.27 -20.73 13.47
N GLU A 6 15.59 -19.74 12.62
CA GLU A 6 14.63 -19.15 11.69
C GLU A 6 14.21 -20.13 10.60
N GLU A 7 15.16 -20.84 9.99
CA GLU A 7 14.86 -21.90 9.02
C GLU A 7 13.97 -22.98 9.62
N ALA A 8 14.27 -23.44 10.84
CA ALA A 8 13.46 -24.42 11.55
C ALA A 8 12.05 -23.88 11.89
N LEU A 9 11.91 -22.60 12.20
CA LEU A 9 10.61 -21.95 12.41
C LEU A 9 9.78 -22.03 11.12
N TYR A 10 10.33 -21.63 9.98
CA TYR A 10 9.64 -21.70 8.69
C TYR A 10 9.30 -23.15 8.31
N GLU A 11 10.23 -24.09 8.47
CA GLU A 11 10.00 -25.51 8.22
C GLU A 11 8.84 -26.05 9.06
N PHE A 12 8.77 -25.69 10.34
CA PHE A 12 7.66 -26.09 11.20
C PHE A 12 6.32 -25.53 10.69
N LEU A 13 6.27 -24.22 10.40
CA LEU A 13 5.04 -23.56 9.97
C LEU A 13 4.52 -24.08 8.63
N GLU A 14 5.42 -24.39 7.69
CA GLU A 14 5.08 -24.98 6.40
C GLU A 14 4.56 -26.42 6.50
N ASN A 15 4.84 -27.12 7.59
CA ASN A 15 4.41 -28.52 7.77
C ASN A 15 3.24 -28.67 8.77
N ALA A 16 3.03 -27.67 9.64
CA ALA A 16 1.93 -27.65 10.57
C ALA A 16 0.59 -27.52 9.82
N THR A 17 -0.30 -28.49 10.01
CA THR A 17 -1.67 -28.50 9.46
C THR A 17 -2.75 -28.37 10.53
N GLU A 18 -2.38 -28.57 11.79
CA GLU A 18 -3.27 -28.47 12.96
C GLU A 18 -2.84 -27.28 13.84
N PRO A 19 -3.75 -26.72 14.67
CA PRO A 19 -3.38 -25.71 15.64
C PRO A 19 -2.31 -26.22 16.61
N PHE A 20 -1.26 -25.41 16.82
CA PHE A 20 -0.11 -25.77 17.65
C PHE A 20 0.04 -24.82 18.84
N ALA A 21 0.72 -25.30 19.90
CA ALA A 21 1.06 -24.49 21.05
C ALA A 21 2.42 -23.80 20.84
N LEU A 22 2.60 -22.61 21.40
CA LEU A 22 3.89 -21.90 21.35
C LEU A 22 5.04 -22.73 21.97
N ASP A 23 4.76 -23.48 23.02
CA ASP A 23 5.74 -24.35 23.69
C ASP A 23 6.24 -25.49 22.78
N GLU A 24 5.36 -26.03 21.93
CA GLU A 24 5.69 -27.08 20.96
C GLU A 24 6.62 -26.55 19.87
N LEU A 25 6.26 -25.41 19.29
CA LEU A 25 7.10 -24.73 18.31
C LEU A 25 8.46 -24.34 18.90
N THR A 26 8.46 -23.79 20.13
CA THR A 26 9.70 -23.42 20.82
C THR A 26 10.60 -24.64 21.03
N ALA A 27 10.03 -25.79 21.41
CA ALA A 27 10.79 -27.02 21.58
C ALA A 27 11.40 -27.53 20.26
N TYR A 28 10.67 -27.39 19.14
CA TYR A 28 11.15 -27.75 17.81
C TYR A 28 12.33 -26.85 17.38
N VAL A 29 12.17 -25.53 17.46
CA VAL A 29 13.21 -24.55 17.11
C VAL A 29 14.42 -24.66 18.06
N GLN A 30 14.21 -24.99 19.33
CA GLN A 30 15.30 -25.20 20.27
C GLN A 30 16.12 -26.47 19.97
N ALA A 31 15.55 -27.43 19.24
CA ALA A 31 16.26 -28.65 18.86
C ALA A 31 17.23 -28.45 17.69
N SER A 32 17.02 -27.44 16.84
CA SER A 32 17.93 -27.07 15.75
C SER A 32 19.07 -26.14 16.19
N GLY A 33 18.84 -25.29 17.21
CA GLY A 33 19.84 -24.33 17.69
C GLY A 33 20.91 -24.91 18.63
N GLN A 34 22.10 -24.32 18.63
CA GLN A 34 23.23 -24.77 19.47
C GLN A 34 23.16 -24.23 20.92
N LYS A 35 22.45 -23.12 21.15
CA LYS A 35 22.35 -22.46 22.47
C LYS A 35 20.94 -22.50 23.04
N ARG A 36 20.84 -22.85 24.33
CA ARG A 36 19.57 -22.77 25.08
C ARG A 36 19.27 -21.32 25.48
N ASN A 37 18.43 -20.65 24.71
CA ASN A 37 17.88 -19.33 25.06
C ASN A 37 16.60 -19.47 25.90
N LYS A 38 16.58 -18.88 27.11
CA LYS A 38 15.41 -18.90 28.01
C LYS A 38 14.30 -17.94 27.57
N ARG A 39 14.58 -17.00 26.67
CA ARG A 39 13.63 -16.03 26.11
C ARG A 39 13.10 -16.43 24.73
N LEU A 40 13.55 -17.56 24.19
CA LEU A 40 13.19 -18.02 22.83
C LEU A 40 11.68 -18.05 22.59
N ALA A 41 10.87 -18.50 23.54
CA ALA A 41 9.41 -18.51 23.39
C ALA A 41 8.82 -17.10 23.20
N LEU A 42 9.33 -16.11 23.93
CA LEU A 42 8.89 -14.71 23.80
C LEU A 42 9.34 -14.11 22.47
N GLU A 43 10.56 -14.42 22.05
CA GLU A 43 11.11 -14.00 20.75
C GLU A 43 10.30 -14.59 19.58
N ILE A 44 10.02 -15.90 19.60
CA ILE A 44 9.18 -16.57 18.60
C ILE A 44 7.78 -15.96 18.57
N ALA A 45 7.14 -15.74 19.72
CA ALA A 45 5.81 -15.14 19.76
C ALA A 45 5.81 -13.72 19.16
N ALA A 46 6.80 -12.90 19.52
CA ALA A 46 6.96 -11.57 18.93
C ALA A 46 7.22 -11.66 17.41
N TYR A 47 7.95 -12.66 16.95
CA TYR A 47 8.21 -12.92 15.53
C TYR A 47 6.95 -13.26 14.75
N LEU A 48 6.15 -14.20 15.26
CA LEU A 48 4.87 -14.54 14.65
C LEU A 48 3.93 -13.33 14.59
N GLU A 49 3.90 -12.51 15.64
CA GLU A 49 3.06 -11.30 15.70
C GLU A 49 3.55 -10.18 14.79
N ALA A 50 4.86 -9.99 14.65
CA ALA A 50 5.43 -8.93 13.84
C ALA A 50 5.36 -9.27 12.34
N ARG A 51 5.70 -10.52 11.98
CA ARG A 51 5.76 -10.98 10.59
C ARG A 51 4.42 -11.49 10.04
N LYS A 52 3.40 -11.69 10.90
CA LYS A 52 2.06 -12.19 10.51
C LYS A 52 2.08 -13.51 9.71
N ILE A 53 3.08 -14.34 9.96
CA ILE A 53 3.26 -15.64 9.28
C ILE A 53 2.39 -16.76 9.85
N ALA A 54 1.69 -16.51 10.97
CA ALA A 54 0.71 -17.41 11.55
C ALA A 54 -0.44 -16.64 12.22
N PHE A 55 -1.60 -17.29 12.32
CA PHE A 55 -2.80 -16.71 12.91
C PHE A 55 -2.90 -17.07 14.40
N ARG A 56 -3.11 -16.07 15.24
CA ARG A 56 -3.32 -16.28 16.68
C ARG A 56 -4.77 -16.70 16.92
N GLN A 57 -4.97 -17.88 17.52
CA GLN A 57 -6.31 -18.39 17.86
C GLN A 57 -6.72 -18.01 19.28
N ASP A 58 -5.80 -18.13 20.24
CA ASP A 58 -5.99 -17.69 21.63
C ASP A 58 -4.65 -17.29 22.28
N ASN A 59 -4.59 -17.16 23.60
CA ASN A 59 -3.36 -16.77 24.30
C ASN A 59 -2.24 -17.81 24.27
N ARG A 60 -2.49 -19.03 23.80
CA ARG A 60 -1.53 -20.14 23.82
C ARG A 60 -1.41 -20.89 22.50
N ARG A 61 -2.39 -20.73 21.59
CA ARG A 61 -2.47 -21.48 20.34
C ARG A 61 -2.42 -20.60 19.10
N TRP A 62 -1.77 -21.17 18.09
CA TRP A 62 -1.52 -20.58 16.79
C TRP A 62 -1.94 -21.55 15.70
N VAL A 63 -2.26 -21.01 14.52
CA VAL A 63 -2.56 -21.77 13.31
C VAL A 63 -1.66 -21.24 12.20
N SER A 64 -0.90 -22.11 11.55
CA SER A 64 -0.09 -21.74 10.38
C SER A 64 -0.98 -21.40 9.19
N ARG A 65 -0.43 -20.75 8.17
CA ARG A 65 -1.16 -20.53 6.91
C ARG A 65 -1.60 -21.83 6.26
N ARG A 66 -0.71 -22.82 6.24
CA ARG A 66 -1.04 -24.17 5.78
C ARG A 66 -2.22 -24.74 6.56
N GLY A 67 -2.18 -24.75 7.89
CA GLY A 67 -3.30 -25.25 8.71
C GLY A 67 -4.61 -24.47 8.52
N CYS A 68 -4.55 -23.21 8.10
CA CYS A 68 -5.72 -22.40 7.79
C CYS A 68 -6.33 -22.72 6.41
N PHE A 69 -5.48 -22.89 5.38
CA PHE A 69 -5.89 -22.92 3.97
C PHE A 69 -5.77 -24.29 3.31
N GLU A 70 -5.14 -25.27 3.95
CA GLU A 70 -5.15 -26.67 3.50
C GLU A 70 -6.59 -27.18 3.44
N LYS A 71 -6.99 -27.80 2.32
CA LYS A 71 -8.37 -28.24 2.03
C LYS A 71 -9.41 -27.13 1.92
N ALA A 72 -9.00 -25.87 1.93
CA ALA A 72 -9.92 -24.76 1.68
C ALA A 72 -10.52 -24.86 0.27
N VAL A 73 -11.71 -24.29 0.14
CA VAL A 73 -12.50 -24.26 -1.07
C VAL A 73 -12.72 -22.80 -1.45
N PHE A 74 -12.45 -22.48 -2.71
CA PHE A 74 -12.65 -21.16 -3.29
C PHE A 74 -13.15 -21.26 -4.71
N VAL A 75 -13.36 -20.10 -5.35
CA VAL A 75 -14.06 -20.03 -6.63
C VAL A 75 -13.24 -19.24 -7.63
N ILE A 76 -13.10 -19.79 -8.83
CA ILE A 76 -12.54 -19.12 -10.00
C ILE A 76 -13.64 -18.96 -11.05
N THR A 77 -13.82 -17.75 -11.55
CA THR A 77 -14.78 -17.45 -12.62
C THR A 77 -14.00 -17.13 -13.89
N PRO A 78 -13.99 -18.03 -14.90
CA PRO A 78 -13.30 -17.75 -16.16
C PRO A 78 -13.91 -16.53 -16.86
N THR A 79 -13.06 -15.65 -17.39
CA THR A 79 -13.50 -14.51 -18.18
C THR A 79 -13.98 -14.94 -19.56
N ARG A 80 -14.65 -14.03 -20.27
CA ARG A 80 -15.03 -14.27 -21.67
C ARG A 80 -13.81 -14.51 -22.56
N LEU A 81 -12.71 -13.81 -22.31
CA LEU A 81 -11.46 -13.96 -23.07
C LEU A 81 -10.89 -15.37 -22.90
N GLU A 82 -10.84 -15.84 -21.65
CA GLU A 82 -10.37 -17.18 -21.28
C GLU A 82 -11.22 -18.28 -21.95
N LEU A 83 -12.54 -18.15 -21.92
CA LEU A 83 -13.45 -19.10 -22.57
C LEU A 83 -13.30 -19.12 -24.11
N LEU A 84 -13.13 -17.94 -24.74
CA LEU A 84 -12.94 -17.84 -26.18
C LEU A 84 -11.61 -18.46 -26.64
N ASN A 85 -10.54 -18.22 -25.89
CA ASN A 85 -9.21 -18.73 -26.20
C ASN A 85 -8.99 -20.19 -25.74
N GLY A 86 -9.91 -20.71 -24.91
CA GLY A 86 -9.84 -22.05 -24.36
C GLY A 86 -8.73 -22.20 -23.32
N ILE A 87 -8.48 -21.16 -22.53
CA ILE A 87 -7.42 -21.11 -21.52
C ILE A 87 -7.98 -20.76 -20.15
N LEU A 88 -7.16 -20.88 -19.10
CA LEU A 88 -7.39 -20.28 -17.80
C LEU A 88 -6.06 -19.70 -17.29
N ILE A 89 -6.08 -18.45 -16.84
CA ILE A 89 -4.97 -17.72 -16.25
C ILE A 89 -5.10 -17.85 -14.73
N PRO A 90 -4.15 -18.49 -14.03
CA PRO A 90 -4.19 -18.59 -12.58
C PRO A 90 -4.08 -17.22 -11.89
N GLY A 91 -3.10 -16.41 -12.29
CA GLY A 91 -2.87 -15.07 -11.76
C GLY A 91 -2.95 -15.01 -10.23
N HIS A 92 -3.57 -13.96 -9.72
CA HIS A 92 -3.81 -13.76 -8.28
C HIS A 92 -4.94 -14.62 -7.70
N ARG A 93 -5.68 -15.38 -8.51
CA ARG A 93 -6.97 -15.98 -8.11
C ARG A 93 -6.86 -17.07 -7.07
N CYS A 94 -5.65 -17.56 -6.81
CA CYS A 94 -5.37 -18.53 -5.76
C CYS A 94 -4.93 -17.88 -4.45
N VAL A 95 -4.88 -16.54 -4.33
CA VAL A 95 -4.59 -15.85 -3.06
C VAL A 95 -5.82 -15.94 -2.14
N PRO A 96 -5.70 -16.31 -0.84
CA PRO A 96 -4.49 -16.66 -0.07
C PRO A 96 -4.25 -18.19 0.03
N PHE A 97 -4.89 -18.96 -0.84
CA PHE A 97 -4.90 -20.43 -0.86
C PHE A 97 -3.64 -21.07 -1.47
N ALA A 98 -2.73 -20.28 -2.00
CA ALA A 98 -1.40 -20.67 -2.45
C ALA A 98 -0.33 -20.25 -1.43
N ASN A 99 0.82 -20.92 -1.47
CA ASN A 99 2.01 -20.45 -0.77
C ASN A 99 2.42 -19.08 -1.35
N PRO A 100 2.53 -18.01 -0.53
CA PRO A 100 2.89 -16.67 -1.01
C PRO A 100 4.28 -16.60 -1.65
N LEU A 101 5.17 -17.56 -1.37
CA LEU A 101 6.50 -17.64 -1.99
C LEU A 101 6.48 -18.26 -3.39
N ALA A 102 5.36 -18.83 -3.82
CA ALA A 102 5.23 -19.49 -5.12
C ALA A 102 4.57 -18.58 -6.15
N LEU A 103 5.23 -18.42 -7.30
CA LEU A 103 4.71 -17.67 -8.44
C LEU A 103 3.54 -18.41 -9.14
N PRO A 104 2.54 -17.69 -9.69
CA PRO A 104 1.34 -18.29 -10.27
C PRO A 104 1.58 -19.34 -11.36
N HIS A 105 2.59 -19.14 -12.21
CA HIS A 105 2.93 -20.10 -13.26
C HIS A 105 3.43 -21.46 -12.74
N ARG A 106 3.77 -21.57 -11.45
CA ARG A 106 4.19 -22.84 -10.81
C ARG A 106 3.04 -23.63 -10.22
N TYR A 107 1.83 -23.07 -10.20
CA TYR A 107 0.65 -23.72 -9.64
C TYR A 107 0.23 -24.93 -10.47
N GLN A 108 -0.22 -25.98 -9.80
CA GLN A 108 -0.62 -27.22 -10.46
C GLN A 108 -2.12 -27.45 -10.26
N PHE A 109 -2.82 -27.68 -11.37
CA PHE A 109 -4.26 -27.92 -11.36
C PHE A 109 -4.58 -29.34 -11.80
N ILE A 110 -5.56 -29.95 -11.16
CA ILE A 110 -6.02 -31.32 -11.41
C ILE A 110 -7.50 -31.27 -11.77
N TRP A 111 -7.87 -31.95 -12.85
CA TRP A 111 -9.26 -32.11 -13.31
C TRP A 111 -9.56 -33.59 -13.48
N ASN A 112 -10.61 -34.09 -12.84
CA ASN A 112 -11.00 -35.52 -12.86
C ASN A 112 -9.83 -36.48 -12.56
N GLY A 113 -8.96 -36.11 -11.62
CA GLY A 113 -7.78 -36.89 -11.21
C GLY A 113 -6.59 -36.83 -12.18
N ALA A 114 -6.65 -36.06 -13.27
CA ALA A 114 -5.56 -35.85 -14.21
C ALA A 114 -5.02 -34.41 -14.13
N PRO A 115 -3.69 -34.19 -14.26
CA PRO A 115 -3.14 -32.84 -14.31
C PRO A 115 -3.63 -32.09 -15.56
N VAL A 116 -4.02 -30.82 -15.37
CA VAL A 116 -4.41 -29.94 -16.47
C VAL A 116 -3.16 -29.54 -17.25
N PRO A 117 -3.13 -29.69 -18.59
CA PRO A 117 -1.98 -29.30 -19.38
C PRO A 117 -1.72 -27.80 -19.31
N VAL A 118 -0.44 -27.41 -19.35
CA VAL A 118 -0.01 -26.00 -19.38
C VAL A 118 0.32 -25.62 -20.83
N THR A 119 -0.03 -24.40 -21.20
CA THR A 119 0.31 -23.74 -22.48
C THR A 119 0.74 -22.30 -22.22
N THR A 120 1.00 -21.55 -23.29
CA THR A 120 1.50 -20.18 -23.21
C THR A 120 0.58 -19.28 -24.04
N THR A 121 0.28 -18.10 -23.51
CA THR A 121 -0.53 -17.08 -24.19
C THR A 121 0.28 -15.81 -24.34
N GLU A 122 0.30 -15.28 -25.56
CA GLU A 122 0.92 -13.99 -25.90
C GLU A 122 -0.18 -12.91 -25.97
N ALA A 123 0.04 -11.79 -25.30
CA ALA A 123 -0.90 -10.66 -25.25
C ALA A 123 -0.16 -9.36 -24.85
N ALA A 124 -0.82 -8.22 -25.03
CA ALA A 124 -0.35 -6.97 -24.47
C ALA A 124 -0.44 -7.01 -22.93
N PRO A 125 0.52 -6.40 -22.19
CA PRO A 125 0.49 -6.37 -20.72
C PRO A 125 -0.81 -5.81 -20.13
N GLU A 126 -1.40 -4.78 -20.75
CA GLU A 126 -2.68 -4.17 -20.32
C GLU A 126 -3.84 -5.18 -20.26
N ASP A 127 -3.88 -6.15 -21.17
CA ASP A 127 -4.90 -7.21 -21.19
C ASP A 127 -4.68 -8.24 -20.07
N LEU A 128 -3.48 -8.28 -19.49
CA LEU A 128 -3.05 -9.25 -18.49
C LEU A 128 -3.04 -8.69 -17.07
N TYR A 129 -2.83 -7.40 -16.87
CA TYR A 129 -2.85 -6.76 -15.54
C TYR A 129 -4.09 -7.04 -14.69
N PRO A 130 -5.31 -7.13 -15.25
CA PRO A 130 -6.48 -7.51 -14.46
C PRO A 130 -6.31 -8.83 -13.70
N TYR A 131 -5.52 -9.79 -14.22
CA TYR A 131 -5.28 -11.08 -13.57
C TYR A 131 -4.19 -11.04 -12.48
N TYR A 132 -3.53 -9.91 -12.27
CA TYR A 132 -2.46 -9.74 -11.26
C TYR A 132 -2.70 -8.55 -10.31
N CYS A 133 -3.70 -7.69 -10.58
CA CYS A 133 -3.97 -6.46 -9.82
C CYS A 133 -4.22 -6.65 -8.31
N ILE A 134 -4.66 -7.83 -7.85
CA ILE A 134 -4.87 -8.07 -6.41
C ILE A 134 -3.55 -8.12 -5.63
N TYR A 135 -2.41 -8.39 -6.27
CA TYR A 135 -1.09 -8.24 -5.64
C TYR A 135 -0.72 -6.77 -5.37
N GLY A 136 -1.54 -5.83 -5.86
CA GLY A 136 -1.26 -4.41 -6.02
C GLY A 136 -1.07 -4.10 -7.50
N GLU A 137 -1.76 -3.07 -7.99
CA GLU A 137 -1.78 -2.69 -9.41
C GLU A 137 -0.37 -2.44 -9.95
N GLU A 138 0.47 -1.81 -9.13
CA GLU A 138 1.87 -1.50 -9.36
C GLU A 138 2.79 -2.73 -9.48
N PHE A 139 2.40 -3.87 -8.91
CA PHE A 139 3.21 -5.09 -8.91
C PHE A 139 2.90 -6.02 -10.09
N ALA A 140 1.81 -5.79 -10.83
CA ALA A 140 1.39 -6.65 -11.93
C ALA A 140 2.50 -6.85 -13.00
N PRO A 141 3.24 -5.82 -13.46
CA PRO A 141 4.35 -6.00 -14.38
C PRO A 141 5.44 -6.93 -13.84
N GLN A 142 5.77 -6.82 -12.54
CA GLN A 142 6.83 -7.62 -11.91
C GLN A 142 6.49 -9.11 -11.88
N TYR A 143 5.22 -9.45 -11.62
CA TYR A 143 4.78 -10.84 -11.69
C TYR A 143 4.89 -11.40 -13.11
N ILE A 144 4.46 -10.64 -14.11
CA ILE A 144 4.51 -11.04 -15.53
C ILE A 144 5.96 -11.19 -16.02
N ALA A 145 6.83 -10.25 -15.65
CA ALA A 145 8.26 -10.28 -15.96
C ALA A 145 8.91 -11.57 -15.44
N ARG A 146 8.64 -11.93 -14.17
CA ARG A 146 9.18 -13.12 -13.51
C ARG A 146 8.62 -14.45 -14.02
N GLU A 147 7.56 -14.44 -14.82
CA GLU A 147 7.05 -15.69 -15.40
C GLU A 147 7.95 -16.22 -16.52
N ASN A 148 8.55 -15.35 -17.32
CA ASN A 148 9.32 -15.75 -18.49
C ASN A 148 10.56 -14.85 -18.64
N PRO A 149 11.78 -15.41 -18.76
CA PRO A 149 13.00 -14.63 -18.94
C PRO A 149 12.93 -13.63 -20.12
N LYS A 150 12.16 -13.92 -21.17
CA LYS A 150 11.95 -12.98 -22.27
C LYS A 150 11.10 -11.77 -21.89
N ASN A 151 10.13 -11.96 -21.00
CA ASN A 151 9.33 -10.84 -20.48
C ASN A 151 10.23 -9.94 -19.63
N GLU A 152 11.04 -10.53 -18.75
CA GLU A 152 12.01 -9.78 -17.94
C GLU A 152 12.94 -8.93 -18.82
N GLU A 153 13.52 -9.50 -19.87
CA GLU A 153 14.33 -8.74 -20.84
C GLU A 153 13.54 -7.62 -21.52
N ALA A 154 12.28 -7.88 -21.90
CA ALA A 154 11.43 -6.90 -22.57
C ALA A 154 11.07 -5.72 -21.64
N PHE A 155 10.65 -5.99 -20.41
CA PHE A 155 10.37 -4.95 -19.41
C PHE A 155 11.63 -4.18 -18.99
N ASN A 156 12.81 -4.83 -19.02
CA ASN A 156 14.06 -4.15 -18.69
C ASN A 156 14.62 -3.29 -19.84
N SER A 157 14.06 -3.40 -21.06
CA SER A 157 14.56 -2.70 -22.23
C SER A 157 14.22 -1.21 -22.25
N ASP A 158 13.07 -0.84 -21.68
CA ASP A 158 12.65 0.55 -21.46
C ASP A 158 11.92 0.64 -20.11
N PRO A 159 12.44 1.38 -19.12
CA PRO A 159 11.81 1.50 -17.81
C PRO A 159 10.54 2.37 -17.82
N TYR A 160 10.25 3.10 -18.91
CA TYR A 160 9.11 4.03 -18.99
C TYR A 160 7.96 3.53 -19.85
N GLU A 161 8.15 2.49 -20.65
CA GLU A 161 7.12 1.96 -21.55
C GLU A 161 6.96 0.45 -21.40
N ASP A 162 5.70 0.01 -21.32
CA ASP A 162 5.39 -1.42 -21.35
C ASP A 162 5.76 -2.03 -22.72
N PRO A 163 6.29 -3.26 -22.74
CA PRO A 163 6.54 -3.95 -23.98
C PRO A 163 5.22 -4.20 -24.75
N PRO A 164 5.26 -4.19 -26.09
CA PRO A 164 4.06 -4.32 -26.90
C PRO A 164 3.35 -5.68 -26.74
N GLU A 165 4.11 -6.73 -26.39
CA GLU A 165 3.60 -8.08 -26.23
C GLU A 165 4.48 -8.85 -25.23
N VAL A 166 3.82 -9.65 -24.39
CA VAL A 166 4.45 -10.52 -23.39
C VAL A 166 3.79 -11.89 -23.41
N SER A 167 4.50 -12.88 -22.87
CA SER A 167 4.10 -14.29 -22.90
C SER A 167 3.94 -14.83 -21.48
N ILE A 168 2.74 -15.26 -21.10
CA ILE A 168 2.45 -15.84 -19.78
C ILE A 168 2.09 -17.33 -19.83
N TYR A 169 2.28 -18.04 -18.71
CA TYR A 169 1.84 -19.43 -18.59
C TYR A 169 0.35 -19.50 -18.26
N THR A 170 -0.36 -20.38 -18.97
CA THR A 170 -1.81 -20.54 -18.85
C THR A 170 -2.17 -22.01 -18.89
N LEU A 171 -3.32 -22.39 -18.36
CA LEU A 171 -3.84 -23.75 -18.45
C LEU A 171 -4.55 -23.95 -19.78
N ASP A 172 -4.28 -25.05 -20.49
CA ASP A 172 -5.04 -25.44 -21.68
C ASP A 172 -6.37 -26.09 -21.25
N MET A 173 -7.44 -25.31 -21.41
CA MET A 173 -8.79 -25.68 -21.01
C MET A 173 -9.64 -26.13 -22.19
N ARG A 174 -9.10 -26.21 -23.42
CA ARG A 174 -9.90 -26.48 -24.64
C ARG A 174 -10.67 -27.80 -24.56
N ALA A 175 -10.02 -28.84 -24.05
CA ALA A 175 -10.66 -30.15 -23.85
C ALA A 175 -11.71 -30.09 -22.74
N ILE A 176 -11.35 -29.48 -21.60
CA ILE A 176 -12.19 -29.38 -20.40
C ILE A 176 -13.46 -28.57 -20.71
N TYR A 177 -13.33 -27.39 -21.31
CA TYR A 177 -14.48 -26.54 -21.65
C TYR A 177 -15.41 -27.20 -22.69
N ARG A 178 -14.85 -27.94 -23.65
CA ARG A 178 -15.63 -28.66 -24.66
C ARG A 178 -16.39 -29.83 -24.05
N GLU A 179 -15.74 -30.65 -23.23
CA GLU A 179 -16.34 -31.81 -22.58
C GLU A 179 -17.42 -31.40 -21.57
N SER A 180 -17.12 -30.40 -20.75
CA SER A 180 -18.01 -29.95 -19.68
C SER A 180 -19.07 -28.95 -20.15
N GLY A 181 -19.02 -28.48 -21.40
CA GLY A 181 -19.93 -27.49 -21.96
C GLY A 181 -19.94 -26.19 -21.15
N PHE A 182 -18.75 -25.65 -20.84
CA PHE A 182 -18.60 -24.43 -20.06
C PHE A 182 -19.17 -23.22 -20.81
N VAL A 183 -19.98 -22.41 -20.13
CA VAL A 183 -20.57 -21.18 -20.69
C VAL A 183 -20.25 -19.96 -19.83
N PRO A 184 -20.34 -18.73 -20.37
CA PRO A 184 -20.10 -17.52 -19.59
C PRO A 184 -20.98 -17.45 -18.33
N GLY A 185 -20.33 -17.37 -17.16
CA GLY A 185 -20.98 -17.37 -15.84
C GLY A 185 -20.93 -18.71 -15.10
N ASP A 186 -20.52 -19.79 -15.76
CA ASP A 186 -20.09 -21.01 -15.07
C ASP A 186 -18.81 -20.74 -14.27
N ARG A 187 -18.58 -21.55 -13.22
CA ARG A 187 -17.50 -21.34 -12.26
C ARG A 187 -16.75 -22.63 -12.00
N PHE A 188 -15.48 -22.50 -11.63
CA PHE A 188 -14.74 -23.58 -11.00
C PHE A 188 -14.83 -23.44 -9.49
N VAL A 189 -15.28 -24.51 -8.84
CA VAL A 189 -15.03 -24.73 -7.42
C VAL A 189 -13.65 -25.36 -7.32
N VAL A 190 -12.76 -24.69 -6.59
CA VAL A 190 -11.36 -25.08 -6.46
C VAL A 190 -11.11 -25.54 -5.05
N ARG A 191 -10.50 -26.71 -4.89
CA ARG A 191 -10.08 -27.24 -3.59
C ARG A 191 -8.56 -27.26 -3.51
N THR A 192 -8.01 -26.71 -2.43
CA THR A 192 -6.57 -26.81 -2.13
C THR A 192 -6.25 -28.23 -1.68
N LEU A 193 -5.43 -28.95 -2.45
CA LEU A 193 -4.96 -30.30 -2.12
C LEU A 193 -3.64 -30.29 -1.34
N ASP A 194 -2.77 -29.33 -1.69
CA ASP A 194 -1.49 -29.11 -1.03
C ASP A 194 -1.15 -27.62 -1.09
N TRP A 195 -1.27 -26.93 0.04
CA TRP A 195 -0.98 -25.50 0.12
C TRP A 195 0.51 -25.20 -0.14
N LYS A 196 1.42 -26.05 0.36
CA LYS A 196 2.87 -25.85 0.25
C LYS A 196 3.32 -25.94 -1.21
N GLU A 197 2.88 -26.98 -1.90
CA GLU A 197 3.21 -27.26 -3.31
C GLU A 197 2.27 -26.56 -4.30
N CYS A 198 1.31 -25.75 -3.82
CA CYS A 198 0.32 -25.04 -4.63
C CYS A 198 -0.44 -25.96 -5.61
N ARG A 199 -1.00 -27.06 -5.09
CA ARG A 199 -1.78 -28.03 -5.87
C ARG A 199 -3.26 -27.87 -5.62
N PHE A 200 -4.03 -27.77 -6.70
CA PHE A 200 -5.45 -27.47 -6.67
C PHE A 200 -6.26 -28.48 -7.50
N GLU A 201 -7.44 -28.84 -7.00
CA GLU A 201 -8.43 -29.64 -7.73
C GLU A 201 -9.55 -28.73 -8.24
N LEU A 202 -9.90 -28.90 -9.52
CA LEU A 202 -10.95 -28.15 -10.19
C LEU A 202 -12.21 -29.03 -10.32
N GLU A 203 -13.35 -28.47 -9.93
CA GLU A 203 -14.68 -29.03 -10.16
C GLU A 203 -15.57 -27.97 -10.83
N LYS A 204 -16.35 -28.36 -11.84
CA LYS A 204 -17.30 -27.43 -12.48
C LYS A 204 -18.51 -27.24 -11.58
N SER A 205 -18.93 -25.99 -11.40
CA SER A 205 -20.24 -25.63 -10.89
C SER A 205 -20.96 -24.70 -11.87
N GLY A 206 -22.24 -24.94 -12.05
CA GLY A 206 -23.13 -24.12 -12.86
C GLY A 206 -23.52 -22.82 -12.16
N LYS A 207 -23.93 -21.84 -12.96
CA LYS A 207 -24.34 -20.51 -12.50
C LYS A 207 -25.47 -20.50 -11.45
N ASP A 208 -26.36 -21.48 -11.49
CA ASP A 208 -27.57 -21.55 -10.65
C ASP A 208 -27.47 -22.54 -9.48
N ASP A 209 -26.28 -23.10 -9.24
CA ASP A 209 -26.10 -24.15 -8.24
C ASP A 209 -26.20 -23.62 -6.79
N TRP A 210 -26.06 -22.31 -6.59
CA TRP A 210 -25.93 -21.71 -5.26
C TRP A 210 -27.11 -20.85 -4.86
N GLN A 211 -27.56 -21.04 -3.62
CA GLN A 211 -28.68 -20.27 -3.08
C GLN A 211 -28.26 -18.84 -2.78
N ARG A 212 -29.11 -17.88 -3.17
CA ARG A 212 -28.88 -16.46 -2.94
C ARG A 212 -28.66 -16.13 -1.45
N GLU A 213 -29.39 -16.79 -0.57
CA GLU A 213 -29.21 -16.61 0.88
C GLU A 213 -27.81 -17.02 1.35
N ASP A 214 -27.21 -18.05 0.74
CA ASP A 214 -25.86 -18.46 1.10
C ASP A 214 -24.79 -17.50 0.59
N LEU A 215 -25.00 -16.94 -0.61
CA LEU A 215 -24.17 -15.90 -1.20
C LEU A 215 -24.21 -14.60 -0.38
N ASP A 216 -25.39 -14.14 0.01
CA ASP A 216 -25.56 -12.93 0.80
C ASP A 216 -24.89 -13.07 2.18
N LYS A 217 -25.06 -14.23 2.84
CA LYS A 217 -24.37 -14.54 4.09
C LYS A 217 -22.85 -14.62 3.94
N TRP A 218 -22.37 -15.19 2.85
CA TRP A 218 -20.93 -15.25 2.57
C TRP A 218 -20.38 -13.83 2.36
N GLN A 219 -21.08 -12.98 1.59
CA GLN A 219 -20.69 -11.60 1.35
C GLN A 219 -20.60 -10.81 2.66
N GLU A 220 -21.61 -10.89 3.53
CA GLU A 220 -21.60 -10.20 4.83
C GLU A 220 -20.41 -10.62 5.69
N ILE A 221 -20.10 -11.91 5.73
CA ILE A 221 -18.94 -12.44 6.47
C ILE A 221 -17.63 -11.98 5.85
N ALA A 222 -17.53 -11.96 4.52
CA ALA A 222 -16.34 -11.48 3.82
C ALA A 222 -16.10 -9.99 4.11
N GLU A 223 -17.12 -9.15 4.00
CA GLU A 223 -17.02 -7.73 4.33
C GLU A 223 -16.57 -7.51 5.78
N ASN A 224 -17.16 -8.22 6.74
CA ASN A 224 -16.74 -8.14 8.14
C ASN A 224 -15.30 -8.63 8.34
N GLY A 225 -14.91 -9.71 7.65
CA GLY A 225 -13.54 -10.23 7.70
C GLY A 225 -12.50 -9.23 7.18
N PHE A 226 -12.80 -8.52 6.09
CA PHE A 226 -11.94 -7.44 5.59
C PHE A 226 -11.88 -6.26 6.57
N GLU A 227 -13.00 -5.85 7.16
CA GLU A 227 -12.99 -4.77 8.16
C GLU A 227 -12.18 -5.12 9.41
N ASP A 228 -12.30 -6.36 9.90
CA ASP A 228 -11.48 -6.88 11.01
C ASP A 228 -10.00 -6.96 10.63
N SER A 229 -9.71 -7.34 9.38
CA SER A 229 -8.36 -7.33 8.81
C SER A 229 -7.76 -5.92 8.83
N PHE A 230 -8.51 -4.92 8.35
CA PHE A 230 -8.08 -3.51 8.38
C PHE A 230 -7.89 -2.98 9.80
N ALA A 231 -8.76 -3.38 10.74
CA ALA A 231 -8.66 -2.97 12.13
C ALA A 231 -7.43 -3.57 12.84
N LEU A 232 -7.05 -4.80 12.52
CA LEU A 232 -5.89 -5.47 13.11
C LEU A 232 -4.57 -5.03 12.46
N LEU A 233 -4.52 -5.02 11.13
CA LEU A 233 -3.28 -4.83 10.37
C LEU A 233 -3.00 -3.35 10.06
N GLY A 234 -4.05 -2.54 9.94
CA GLY A 234 -3.94 -1.20 9.37
C GLY A 234 -3.69 -1.22 7.85
N PRO A 235 -3.41 -0.05 7.26
CA PRO A 235 -3.23 0.11 5.83
C PRO A 235 -1.84 -0.31 5.31
N GLY A 236 -0.86 -0.49 6.21
CA GLY A 236 0.53 -0.75 5.82
C GLY A 236 0.84 -2.21 5.46
N ALA A 237 -0.08 -3.14 5.71
CA ALA A 237 0.09 -4.55 5.32
C ALA A 237 -0.19 -4.73 3.82
N SER A 238 0.46 -5.71 3.18
CA SER A 238 0.22 -6.02 1.77
C SER A 238 -1.21 -6.50 1.53
N THR A 239 -1.68 -6.42 0.29
CA THR A 239 -3.03 -6.85 -0.08
C THR A 239 -3.25 -8.34 0.18
N GLU A 240 -2.23 -9.18 -0.07
CA GLU A 240 -2.28 -10.62 0.21
C GLU A 240 -2.41 -10.91 1.70
N GLU A 241 -1.72 -10.11 2.54
CA GLU A 241 -1.85 -10.20 3.99
C GLU A 241 -3.25 -9.82 4.46
N GLN A 242 -3.78 -8.72 3.91
CA GLN A 242 -5.14 -8.26 4.20
C GLN A 242 -6.17 -9.32 3.83
N ILE A 243 -6.01 -9.98 2.68
CA ILE A 243 -6.87 -11.08 2.23
C ILE A 243 -6.73 -12.30 3.13
N ALA A 244 -5.50 -12.72 3.45
CA ALA A 244 -5.24 -13.88 4.29
C ALA A 244 -5.92 -13.72 5.67
N HIS A 245 -5.78 -12.55 6.29
CA HIS A 245 -6.46 -12.22 7.53
C HIS A 245 -7.99 -12.10 7.38
N ALA A 246 -8.49 -11.57 6.26
CA ALA A 246 -9.93 -11.51 6.01
C ALA A 246 -10.56 -12.91 5.97
N PHE A 247 -9.95 -13.86 5.27
CA PHE A 247 -10.38 -15.26 5.26
C PHE A 247 -10.17 -15.97 6.60
N TRP A 248 -9.17 -15.55 7.39
CA TRP A 248 -9.01 -16.03 8.76
C TRP A 248 -10.20 -15.62 9.64
N PHE A 249 -10.54 -14.33 9.65
CA PHE A 249 -11.63 -13.76 10.45
C PHE A 249 -13.02 -14.23 9.99
N GLY A 250 -13.24 -14.34 8.68
CA GLY A 250 -14.46 -14.91 8.12
C GLY A 250 -14.66 -16.40 8.45
N GLY A 251 -13.61 -17.06 8.93
CA GLY A 251 -13.67 -18.40 9.50
C GLY A 251 -14.04 -19.49 8.50
N LYS A 252 -14.58 -20.61 9.01
CA LYS A 252 -14.85 -21.81 8.20
C LYS A 252 -15.77 -21.55 7.02
N ARG A 253 -16.75 -20.66 7.16
CA ARG A 253 -17.71 -20.42 6.07
C ARG A 253 -17.03 -19.83 4.83
N MET A 254 -16.08 -18.93 5.00
CA MET A 254 -15.32 -18.40 3.86
C MET A 254 -14.38 -19.42 3.22
N ARG A 255 -13.94 -20.43 3.99
CA ARG A 255 -12.94 -21.42 3.55
C ARG A 255 -13.53 -22.77 3.12
N GLU A 256 -14.78 -23.07 3.46
CA GLU A 256 -15.40 -24.37 3.19
C GLU A 256 -16.63 -24.26 2.26
N VAL A 257 -17.24 -23.07 2.15
CA VAL A 257 -18.44 -22.85 1.33
C VAL A 257 -18.08 -22.02 0.09
N PRO A 258 -18.21 -22.58 -1.13
CA PRO A 258 -17.97 -21.83 -2.35
C PRO A 258 -19.05 -20.75 -2.55
N ALA A 259 -18.62 -19.56 -2.97
CA ALA A 259 -19.47 -18.41 -3.23
C ALA A 259 -18.85 -17.51 -4.31
N TYR A 260 -18.64 -16.22 -4.07
CA TYR A 260 -18.04 -15.34 -5.07
C TYR A 260 -16.55 -15.66 -5.27
N SER A 261 -16.05 -15.51 -6.51
CA SER A 261 -14.61 -15.39 -6.71
C SER A 261 -14.12 -14.10 -6.05
N LEU A 262 -12.84 -14.03 -5.70
CA LEU A 262 -12.30 -12.88 -4.98
C LEU A 262 -12.47 -11.58 -5.80
N GLU A 263 -12.20 -11.64 -7.09
CA GLU A 263 -12.40 -10.54 -8.05
C GLU A 263 -13.87 -10.09 -8.11
N GLU A 264 -14.80 -11.04 -8.26
CA GLU A 264 -16.23 -10.74 -8.32
C GLU A 264 -16.68 -10.07 -7.02
N PHE A 265 -16.25 -10.58 -5.87
CA PHE A 265 -16.57 -9.99 -4.58
C PHE A 265 -16.06 -8.55 -4.45
N LEU A 266 -14.75 -8.34 -4.67
CA LEU A 266 -14.08 -7.05 -4.45
C LEU A 266 -14.54 -5.98 -5.43
N PHE A 267 -14.68 -6.32 -6.71
CA PHE A 267 -14.91 -5.32 -7.75
C PHE A 267 -16.40 -5.15 -8.10
N GLU A 268 -17.23 -6.18 -7.90
CA GLU A 268 -18.65 -6.14 -8.33
C GLU A 268 -19.67 -6.21 -7.20
N LYS A 269 -19.39 -6.88 -6.06
CA LYS A 269 -20.41 -7.14 -5.03
C LYS A 269 -20.34 -6.21 -3.83
N THR A 270 -19.14 -5.98 -3.29
CA THR A 270 -18.98 -5.20 -2.06
C THR A 270 -19.14 -3.70 -2.32
N ASN A 271 -19.75 -3.02 -1.35
CA ASN A 271 -19.79 -1.55 -1.26
C ASN A 271 -19.06 -1.05 0.00
N ARG A 272 -18.36 -1.93 0.73
CA ARG A 272 -17.67 -1.62 1.99
C ARG A 272 -16.14 -1.67 1.87
N VAL A 273 -15.63 -2.35 0.84
CA VAL A 273 -14.20 -2.44 0.53
C VAL A 273 -13.93 -1.76 -0.80
N GLU A 274 -12.84 -1.00 -0.88
CA GLU A 274 -12.40 -0.31 -2.09
C GLU A 274 -10.87 -0.38 -2.19
N THR A 275 -10.34 -0.45 -3.41
CA THR A 275 -8.91 -0.25 -3.67
C THR A 275 -8.62 1.25 -3.63
N VAL A 276 -7.73 1.67 -2.75
CA VAL A 276 -7.38 3.08 -2.56
C VAL A 276 -5.87 3.30 -2.69
N PRO A 277 -5.43 4.48 -3.13
CA PRO A 277 -4.02 4.85 -3.13
C PRO A 277 -3.45 4.84 -1.71
N TYR A 278 -2.22 4.36 -1.59
CA TYR A 278 -1.42 4.30 -0.38
C TYR A 278 0.04 4.64 -0.71
N GLY A 279 0.35 5.93 -0.73
CA GLY A 279 1.63 6.40 -1.25
C GLY A 279 1.80 6.05 -2.73
N ILE A 280 2.81 5.25 -3.07
CA ILE A 280 3.06 4.77 -4.44
C ILE A 280 2.41 3.42 -4.76
N GLU A 281 1.69 2.84 -3.78
CA GLU A 281 1.11 1.51 -3.87
C GLU A 281 -0.42 1.58 -3.74
N THR A 282 -1.08 0.46 -4.03
CA THR A 282 -2.52 0.31 -3.83
C THR A 282 -2.84 -0.64 -2.68
N ARG A 283 -3.87 -0.32 -1.90
CA ARG A 283 -4.30 -1.12 -0.74
C ARG A 283 -5.81 -1.27 -0.69
N PHE A 284 -6.30 -2.35 -0.08
CA PHE A 284 -7.73 -2.44 0.25
C PHE A 284 -8.02 -1.64 1.51
N TRP A 285 -9.10 -0.86 1.47
CA TRP A 285 -9.55 -0.05 2.60
C TRP A 285 -11.07 0.09 2.64
N PHE A 286 -11.56 0.76 3.69
CA PHE A 286 -12.98 1.07 3.84
C PHE A 286 -13.45 1.97 2.69
N ALA A 287 -14.49 1.54 1.97
CA ALA A 287 -15.05 2.27 0.84
C ALA A 287 -15.46 3.70 1.24
N GLY A 288 -15.08 4.67 0.40
CA GLY A 288 -15.35 6.09 0.63
C GLY A 288 -14.59 6.72 1.81
N LYS A 289 -13.66 6.00 2.46
CA LYS A 289 -12.73 6.56 3.44
C LYS A 289 -11.33 6.66 2.86
N GLU A 290 -10.64 7.74 3.21
CA GLU A 290 -9.23 7.92 2.89
C GLU A 290 -8.36 7.21 3.94
N ILE A 291 -7.17 6.73 3.53
CA ILE A 291 -6.17 6.24 4.47
C ILE A 291 -5.53 7.44 5.19
N PRO A 292 -5.52 7.47 6.53
CA PRO A 292 -4.93 8.56 7.29
C PRO A 292 -3.43 8.75 7.00
N ASP A 293 -3.01 10.01 6.91
CA ASP A 293 -1.59 10.34 6.78
C ASP A 293 -0.77 9.94 8.02
N GLY A 294 0.40 9.36 7.75
CA GLY A 294 1.44 9.18 8.76
C GLY A 294 2.11 10.52 9.10
N LYS A 295 2.48 10.70 10.38
CA LYS A 295 3.31 11.83 10.83
C LYS A 295 4.80 11.52 10.88
N TYR A 296 5.14 10.25 10.74
CA TYR A 296 6.48 9.70 10.88
C TYR A 296 6.67 8.68 9.78
N LEU A 297 7.93 8.32 9.52
CA LEU A 297 8.20 7.14 8.70
C LEU A 297 7.50 5.94 9.34
N GLN A 298 6.76 5.21 8.53
CA GLN A 298 6.09 4.00 8.95
C GLN A 298 7.11 2.88 9.09
N ASN A 299 6.97 2.11 10.16
CA ASN A 299 7.85 0.99 10.43
C ASN A 299 7.37 -0.20 9.60
N TYR A 300 8.01 -0.46 8.46
CA TYR A 300 7.82 -1.72 7.75
C TYR A 300 8.40 -2.86 8.59
N ALA A 301 7.56 -3.89 8.84
CA ALA A 301 7.83 -5.16 9.53
C ALA A 301 9.12 -5.18 10.39
N VAL A 302 9.01 -4.66 11.62
CA VAL A 302 10.08 -4.70 12.62
C VAL A 302 10.49 -6.15 12.90
N PRO A 303 11.76 -6.55 12.65
CA PRO A 303 12.26 -7.81 13.18
C PRO A 303 12.20 -7.74 14.71
N PRO A 304 11.60 -8.73 15.40
CA PRO A 304 11.51 -8.75 16.86
C PRO A 304 12.86 -8.98 17.54
N ASP A 305 13.85 -9.46 16.79
CA ASP A 305 15.14 -9.95 17.24
C ASP A 305 16.27 -9.04 16.74
N ARG A 306 16.11 -7.75 17.00
CA ARG A 306 17.13 -6.77 16.63
C ARG A 306 18.45 -7.03 17.32
N THR A 307 19.53 -6.91 16.57
CA THR A 307 20.85 -6.81 17.17
C THR A 307 20.96 -5.49 17.93
N TYR A 308 21.94 -5.39 18.83
CA TYR A 308 22.10 -4.20 19.67
C TYR A 308 22.25 -2.91 18.84
N ILE A 309 22.91 -3.00 17.68
CA ILE A 309 23.12 -1.85 16.78
C ILE A 309 21.83 -1.44 16.07
N GLU A 310 21.05 -2.40 15.58
CA GLU A 310 19.74 -2.15 14.96
C GLU A 310 18.77 -1.51 15.97
N ASP A 311 18.78 -1.98 17.22
CA ASP A 311 17.95 -1.44 18.29
C ASP A 311 18.35 -0.01 18.69
N LEU A 312 19.65 0.31 18.61
CA LEU A 312 20.17 1.66 18.81
C LEU A 312 19.67 2.61 17.70
N LEU A 313 19.86 2.21 16.45
CA LEU A 313 19.48 3.01 15.27
C LEU A 313 17.97 3.18 15.17
N PHE A 314 17.22 2.15 15.52
CA PHE A 314 15.76 2.22 15.57
C PHE A 314 15.27 3.28 16.57
N LYS A 315 15.89 3.41 17.74
CA LYS A 315 15.55 4.46 18.73
C LYS A 315 15.81 5.87 18.20
N LYS A 316 16.62 6.02 17.16
CA LYS A 316 16.90 7.28 16.45
C LYS A 316 16.02 7.47 15.22
N ASN A 317 14.97 6.66 15.04
CA ASN A 317 14.11 6.63 13.85
C ASN A 317 14.85 6.25 12.55
N ILE A 318 15.87 5.40 12.65
CA ILE A 318 16.58 4.81 11.51
C ILE A 318 16.31 3.30 11.53
N PRO A 319 15.20 2.82 10.91
CA PRO A 319 14.85 1.41 10.91
C PRO A 319 15.64 0.67 9.82
N ILE A 320 16.93 0.41 10.08
CA ILE A 320 17.80 -0.33 9.17
C ILE A 320 18.27 -1.62 9.80
N SER A 321 18.46 -2.65 8.97
CA SER A 321 19.05 -3.91 9.38
C SER A 321 20.58 -3.84 9.38
N GLU A 322 21.19 -4.83 10.00
CA GLU A 322 22.64 -5.03 9.95
C GLU A 322 23.14 -5.18 8.51
N PHE A 323 22.40 -5.91 7.67
CA PHE A 323 22.74 -6.10 6.25
C PHE A 323 22.81 -4.78 5.46
N VAL A 324 21.92 -3.83 5.77
CA VAL A 324 22.01 -2.48 5.19
C VAL A 324 23.35 -1.82 5.58
N ILE A 325 23.76 -1.91 6.86
CA ILE A 325 25.05 -1.35 7.33
C ILE A 325 26.22 -2.02 6.59
N LEU A 326 26.18 -3.34 6.41
CA LEU A 326 27.20 -4.08 5.66
C LEU A 326 27.29 -3.62 4.21
N SER A 327 26.17 -3.29 3.57
CA SER A 327 26.16 -2.71 2.24
C SER A 327 26.82 -1.33 2.16
N TYR A 328 26.66 -0.47 3.16
CA TYR A 328 27.42 0.79 3.26
C TYR A 328 28.93 0.56 3.43
N ILE A 329 29.32 -0.50 4.14
CA ILE A 329 30.72 -0.91 4.29
C ILE A 329 31.30 -1.41 2.95
N LYS A 330 30.58 -2.28 2.24
CA LYS A 330 30.99 -2.73 0.89
C LYS A 330 31.10 -1.55 -0.08
N ASP A 331 30.19 -0.59 -0.02
CA ASP A 331 30.28 0.64 -0.79
C ASP A 331 31.49 1.51 -0.39
N ALA A 332 31.89 1.55 0.89
CA ALA A 332 33.13 2.22 1.31
C ALA A 332 34.37 1.61 0.64
N PHE A 333 34.45 0.27 0.60
CA PHE A 333 35.54 -0.41 -0.11
C PHE A 333 35.52 -0.16 -1.62
N PHE A 334 34.33 -0.10 -2.23
CA PHE A 334 34.18 0.26 -3.65
C PHE A 334 34.69 1.67 -3.95
N ARG A 335 34.39 2.63 -3.07
CA ARG A 335 34.88 4.02 -3.13
C ARG A 335 36.34 4.18 -2.73
N ASN A 336 37.02 3.12 -2.28
CA ASN A 336 38.36 3.15 -1.70
C ASN A 336 38.45 4.11 -0.50
N GLU A 337 37.40 4.14 0.31
CA GLU A 337 37.24 4.95 1.51
C GLU A 337 37.64 4.16 2.76
N ASN A 338 38.58 4.70 3.55
CA ASN A 338 39.12 4.05 4.75
C ASN A 338 38.74 4.78 6.05
N GLU A 339 38.04 5.91 5.95
CA GLU A 339 37.65 6.72 7.11
C GLU A 339 36.28 6.26 7.61
N ILE A 340 36.27 5.64 8.80
CA ILE A 340 35.05 5.10 9.44
C ILE A 340 34.00 6.21 9.63
N GLU A 341 34.44 7.42 9.98
CA GLU A 341 33.56 8.58 10.18
C GLU A 341 32.71 8.88 8.94
N ASN A 342 33.25 8.70 7.74
CA ASN A 342 32.51 8.93 6.51
C ASN A 342 31.46 7.84 6.27
N VAL A 343 31.78 6.58 6.58
CA VAL A 343 30.81 5.48 6.52
C VAL A 343 29.65 5.75 7.47
N ILE A 344 29.95 6.16 8.71
CA ILE A 344 28.94 6.51 9.72
C ILE A 344 28.04 7.64 9.23
N ASN A 345 28.62 8.73 8.71
CA ASN A 345 27.85 9.87 8.22
C ASN A 345 26.97 9.55 6.99
N ARG A 346 27.30 8.48 6.24
CA ARG A 346 26.47 7.99 5.14
C ARG A 346 25.33 7.09 5.63
N VAL A 347 25.60 6.22 6.61
CA VAL A 347 24.55 5.39 7.24
C VAL A 347 23.59 6.26 8.05
N ILE A 348 24.14 7.22 8.79
CA ILE A 348 23.45 8.09 9.75
C ILE A 348 23.68 9.53 9.32
N PRO A 349 22.70 10.16 8.65
CA PRO A 349 22.84 11.55 8.23
C PRO A 349 23.21 12.47 9.41
N PRO A 350 24.13 13.44 9.24
CA PRO A 350 24.58 14.35 10.32
C PRO A 350 23.46 15.17 10.97
N VAL A 351 22.29 15.24 10.34
CA VAL A 351 21.09 15.84 10.93
C VAL A 351 20.66 15.05 12.18
N ILE A 352 21.01 13.78 12.34
CA ILE A 352 20.65 12.96 13.49
C ILE A 352 21.73 13.11 14.58
N ASN A 353 21.30 13.44 15.80
CA ASN A 353 22.22 13.65 16.90
C ASN A 353 22.48 12.32 17.64
N LEU A 354 23.73 11.88 17.58
CA LEU A 354 24.28 10.81 18.39
C LEU A 354 25.06 11.41 19.58
N ASP A 355 24.95 10.80 20.76
CA ASP A 355 25.86 11.12 21.86
C ASP A 355 27.23 10.44 21.69
N GLU A 356 28.20 10.80 22.53
CA GLU A 356 29.58 10.30 22.44
C GLU A 356 29.67 8.78 22.62
N ALA A 357 28.87 8.20 23.53
CA ALA A 357 28.88 6.76 23.77
C ALA A 357 28.23 5.99 22.62
N GLU A 358 27.15 6.52 22.03
CA GLU A 358 26.53 5.97 20.84
C GLU A 358 27.48 6.00 19.64
N TRP A 359 28.23 7.10 19.48
CA TRP A 359 29.25 7.25 18.44
C TRP A 359 30.36 6.21 18.56
N ASP A 360 30.90 6.03 19.76
CA ASP A 360 31.96 5.04 20.03
C ASP A 360 31.47 3.62 19.70
N LEU A 361 30.25 3.27 20.12
CA LEU A 361 29.65 1.95 19.86
C LEU A 361 29.49 1.65 18.37
N ILE A 362 29.00 2.62 17.59
CA ILE A 362 28.83 2.47 16.13
C ILE A 362 30.19 2.40 15.44
N THR A 363 31.16 3.19 15.90
CA THR A 363 32.53 3.19 15.40
C THR A 363 33.20 1.84 15.58
N ASP A 364 33.12 1.27 16.78
CA ASP A 364 33.66 -0.06 17.08
C ASP A 364 33.02 -1.12 16.20
N TYR A 365 31.69 -1.11 16.07
CA TYR A 365 30.96 -2.07 15.24
C TYR A 365 31.37 -2.01 13.76
N ILE A 366 31.48 -0.81 13.18
CA ILE A 366 31.90 -0.64 11.78
C ILE A 366 33.36 -1.00 11.60
N ALA A 367 34.24 -0.67 12.56
CA ALA A 367 35.65 -1.02 12.50
C ALA A 367 35.86 -2.54 12.45
N ASP A 368 35.20 -3.27 13.36
CA ASP A 368 35.23 -4.73 13.42
C ASP A 368 34.71 -5.34 12.12
N SER A 369 33.55 -4.85 11.65
CA SER A 369 32.94 -5.31 10.40
C SER A 369 33.83 -5.05 9.18
N MET A 370 34.47 -3.87 9.09
CA MET A 370 35.41 -3.56 8.01
C MET A 370 36.62 -4.50 8.04
N GLU A 371 37.18 -4.83 9.21
CA GLU A 371 38.30 -5.78 9.32
C GLU A 371 37.92 -7.18 8.82
N ASP A 372 36.71 -7.63 9.15
CA ASP A 372 36.19 -8.92 8.72
C ASP A 372 36.00 -8.98 7.19
N PHE A 373 35.40 -7.95 6.59
CA PHE A 373 35.14 -7.90 5.15
C PHE A 373 36.38 -7.64 4.29
N TYR A 374 37.39 -6.92 4.81
CA TYR A 374 38.59 -6.54 4.04
C TYR A 374 39.31 -7.76 3.42
N LYS A 375 39.28 -8.91 4.10
CA LYS A 375 39.98 -10.13 3.64
C LYS A 375 39.25 -10.84 2.49
N GLY A 376 37.94 -10.64 2.35
CA GLY A 376 37.09 -11.30 1.35
C GLY A 376 36.66 -10.40 0.19
N TYR A 377 36.76 -9.08 0.36
CA TYR A 377 36.28 -8.12 -0.64
C TYR A 377 37.16 -8.05 -1.90
N SER A 378 36.52 -8.02 -3.07
CA SER A 378 37.20 -7.91 -4.37
C SER A 378 36.53 -6.84 -5.23
N LEU A 379 37.24 -5.73 -5.46
CA LEU A 379 36.78 -4.64 -6.33
C LEU A 379 36.45 -5.10 -7.76
N PHE A 380 37.11 -6.15 -8.24
CA PHE A 380 36.87 -6.70 -9.58
C PHE A 380 35.52 -7.42 -9.68
N LEU A 381 35.15 -8.17 -8.64
CA LEU A 381 33.85 -8.85 -8.60
C LEU A 381 32.70 -7.86 -8.37
N ASP A 382 33.00 -6.73 -7.74
CA ASP A 382 32.04 -5.70 -7.38
C ASP A 382 31.79 -4.64 -8.46
N GLN A 383 32.38 -4.77 -9.66
CA GLN A 383 32.23 -3.77 -10.72
C GLN A 383 30.79 -3.62 -11.23
N GLY A 384 29.98 -4.69 -11.17
CA GLY A 384 28.57 -4.65 -11.58
C GLY A 384 27.65 -4.11 -10.49
N THR A 385 27.83 -4.59 -9.25
CA THR A 385 26.96 -4.28 -8.10
C THR A 385 27.34 -2.99 -7.37
N GLY A 386 28.62 -2.64 -7.33
CA GLY A 386 29.15 -1.47 -6.65
C GLY A 386 28.49 -0.15 -7.08
N PRO A 387 28.39 0.17 -8.39
CA PRO A 387 27.73 1.38 -8.85
C PRO A 387 26.25 1.48 -8.42
N ILE A 388 25.50 0.38 -8.51
CA ILE A 388 24.10 0.35 -8.10
C ILE A 388 23.99 0.53 -6.58
N ARG A 389 24.76 -0.25 -5.81
CA ARG A 389 24.78 -0.15 -4.34
C ARG A 389 25.10 1.26 -3.88
N GLN A 390 26.04 1.93 -4.56
CA GLN A 390 26.39 3.32 -4.30
C GLN A 390 25.17 4.25 -4.46
N ARG A 391 24.46 4.14 -5.59
CA ARG A 391 23.28 4.96 -5.89
C ARG A 391 22.11 4.67 -4.95
N VAL A 392 21.84 3.39 -4.64
CA VAL A 392 20.79 3.00 -3.68
C VAL A 392 21.10 3.55 -2.30
N ALA A 393 22.36 3.45 -1.84
CA ALA A 393 22.79 4.00 -0.56
C ALA A 393 22.60 5.52 -0.49
N GLU A 394 22.91 6.25 -1.57
CA GLU A 394 22.70 7.69 -1.66
C GLU A 394 21.22 8.08 -1.58
N LEU A 395 20.34 7.37 -2.29
CA LEU A 395 18.89 7.56 -2.20
C LEU A 395 18.37 7.27 -0.78
N HIS A 396 18.76 6.13 -0.22
CA HIS A 396 18.35 5.70 1.12
C HIS A 396 18.75 6.74 2.19
N THR A 397 20.00 7.21 2.18
CA THR A 397 20.48 8.28 3.06
C THR A 397 19.69 9.58 2.87
N ALA A 398 19.43 9.97 1.62
CA ALA A 398 18.70 11.20 1.30
C ALA A 398 17.26 11.19 1.82
N VAL A 399 16.58 10.05 1.76
CA VAL A 399 15.23 9.86 2.30
C VAL A 399 15.21 9.98 3.83
N ILE A 400 16.16 9.35 4.53
CA ILE A 400 16.30 9.47 5.99
C ILE A 400 16.60 10.92 6.38
N GLU A 401 17.49 11.60 5.65
CA GLU A 401 17.82 13.01 5.93
C GLU A 401 16.59 13.91 5.75
N LEU A 402 15.87 13.79 4.62
CA LEU A 402 14.69 14.59 4.33
C LEU A 402 13.59 14.36 5.37
N SER A 403 13.28 13.10 5.67
CA SER A 403 12.26 12.75 6.67
C SER A 403 12.62 13.28 8.06
N THR A 404 13.88 13.17 8.48
CA THR A 404 14.36 13.73 9.76
C THR A 404 14.25 15.25 9.78
N ARG A 405 14.59 15.93 8.68
CA ARG A 405 14.44 17.38 8.56
C ARG A 405 12.99 17.83 8.65
N LEU A 406 12.06 17.08 8.05
CA LEU A 406 10.63 17.35 8.15
C LEU A 406 10.11 17.15 9.57
N GLN A 407 10.58 16.11 10.28
CA GLN A 407 10.21 15.87 11.68
C GLN A 407 10.76 16.93 12.64
N LYS A 408 12.00 17.40 12.40
CA LYS A 408 12.61 18.49 13.19
C LYS A 408 12.04 19.87 12.84
N GLY A 409 11.51 20.02 11.63
CA GLY A 409 10.90 21.27 11.19
C GLY A 409 9.63 21.58 11.97
N GLU A 410 9.40 22.86 12.30
CA GLU A 410 8.13 23.36 12.86
C GLU A 410 7.02 23.41 11.79
N ILE A 411 6.96 22.43 10.88
CA ILE A 411 5.99 22.39 9.79
C ILE A 411 4.87 21.48 10.21
N GLU A 412 3.64 22.00 10.20
CA GLU A 412 2.48 21.17 10.46
C GLU A 412 2.25 20.21 9.29
N ALA A 413 2.04 18.92 9.61
CA ALA A 413 1.83 17.87 8.62
C ALA A 413 0.70 18.19 7.60
N ALA A 414 -0.28 19.02 7.96
CA ALA A 414 -1.35 19.46 7.07
C ALA A 414 -0.89 20.32 5.88
N TRP A 415 0.32 20.89 5.91
CA TRP A 415 0.90 21.62 4.78
C TRP A 415 1.66 20.72 3.81
N LEU A 416 2.03 19.51 4.24
CA LEU A 416 2.73 18.58 3.38
C LEU A 416 1.76 17.94 2.38
N PRO A 417 2.25 17.53 1.20
CA PRO A 417 1.49 16.67 0.31
C PRO A 417 0.93 15.45 1.03
N ARG A 418 -0.23 14.96 0.55
CA ARG A 418 -0.82 13.72 1.06
C ARG A 418 0.17 12.57 0.90
N HIS A 419 0.11 11.64 1.84
CA HIS A 419 0.95 10.45 1.94
C HIS A 419 2.45 10.72 1.92
N THR A 420 2.92 11.95 2.17
CA THR A 420 4.36 12.31 2.12
C THR A 420 5.22 11.33 2.90
N PHE A 421 4.89 11.10 4.19
CA PHE A 421 5.68 10.18 5.01
C PHE A 421 5.48 8.72 4.60
N ILE A 422 4.36 8.36 3.99
CA ILE A 422 4.09 7.00 3.50
C ILE A 422 4.98 6.72 2.28
N VAL A 423 4.96 7.61 1.28
CA VAL A 423 5.84 7.56 0.10
C VAL A 423 7.30 7.49 0.51
N LEU A 424 7.76 8.37 1.42
CA LEU A 424 9.13 8.34 1.92
C LEU A 424 9.45 7.01 2.63
N SER A 425 8.49 6.41 3.34
CA SER A 425 8.71 5.12 4.00
C SER A 425 8.80 3.97 2.99
N GLN A 426 7.98 3.99 1.94
CA GLN A 426 8.02 2.99 0.87
C GLN A 426 9.35 3.06 0.12
N ILE A 427 9.79 4.26 -0.27
CA ILE A 427 11.09 4.45 -0.92
C ILE A 427 12.22 3.99 0.00
N GLN A 428 12.17 4.33 1.30
CA GLN A 428 13.18 3.87 2.26
C GLN A 428 13.20 2.34 2.41
N GLY A 429 12.03 1.71 2.51
CA GLY A 429 11.90 0.25 2.65
C GLY A 429 12.40 -0.49 1.41
N HIS A 430 12.00 -0.04 0.21
CA HIS A 430 12.45 -0.61 -1.06
C HIS A 430 13.95 -0.42 -1.27
N ALA A 431 14.49 0.76 -0.97
CA ALA A 431 15.93 1.00 -1.04
C ALA A 431 16.71 0.15 -0.02
N ALA A 432 16.19 -0.03 1.20
CA ALA A 432 16.78 -0.92 2.19
C ALA A 432 16.80 -2.38 1.70
N ALA A 433 15.70 -2.88 1.15
CA ALA A 433 15.61 -4.24 0.59
C ALA A 433 16.65 -4.47 -0.53
N LEU A 434 16.81 -3.51 -1.46
CA LEU A 434 17.86 -3.59 -2.48
C LEU A 434 19.26 -3.61 -1.86
N LEU A 435 19.51 -2.85 -0.79
CA LEU A 435 20.80 -2.89 -0.08
C LEU A 435 21.02 -4.23 0.62
N GLU A 436 19.98 -4.86 1.17
CA GLU A 436 20.09 -6.21 1.75
C GLU A 436 20.43 -7.25 0.67
N ASP A 437 19.75 -7.21 -0.47
CA ASP A 437 20.03 -8.10 -1.61
C ASP A 437 21.47 -7.92 -2.14
N LEU A 438 21.97 -6.67 -2.18
CA LEU A 438 23.34 -6.36 -2.59
C LEU A 438 24.39 -6.61 -1.48
N ALA A 439 23.96 -6.96 -0.26
CA ALA A 439 24.86 -7.27 0.85
C ALA A 439 25.39 -8.70 0.79
N PHE A 440 24.70 -9.61 0.10
CA PHE A 440 25.14 -11.00 -0.05
C PHE A 440 26.41 -11.11 -0.91
N ASP A 441 27.15 -12.22 -0.74
CA ASP A 441 28.42 -12.44 -1.45
C ASP A 441 28.23 -13.01 -2.86
N ASP A 442 27.08 -13.61 -3.14
CA ASP A 442 26.70 -14.04 -4.47
C ASP A 442 26.27 -12.82 -5.29
N SER A 443 27.04 -12.48 -6.33
CA SER A 443 26.67 -11.39 -7.23
C SER A 443 25.38 -11.75 -7.98
N PRO A 444 24.37 -10.88 -7.98
CA PRO A 444 23.18 -11.05 -8.81
C PRO A 444 23.56 -11.17 -10.29
N GLY A 445 22.71 -11.83 -11.07
CA GLY A 445 22.88 -11.95 -12.52
C GLY A 445 22.81 -10.59 -13.23
N GLU A 446 23.35 -10.48 -14.45
CA GLU A 446 23.32 -9.22 -15.21
C GLU A 446 21.88 -8.71 -15.46
N SER A 447 20.89 -9.60 -15.66
CA SER A 447 19.48 -9.20 -15.82
C SER A 447 18.88 -8.67 -14.51
N GLU A 448 19.22 -9.29 -13.38
CA GLU A 448 18.78 -8.85 -12.05
C GLU A 448 19.37 -7.48 -11.72
N ILE A 449 20.66 -7.27 -12.01
CA ILE A 449 21.34 -5.97 -11.87
C ILE A 449 20.63 -4.90 -12.70
N ALA A 450 20.28 -5.19 -13.95
CA ALA A 450 19.53 -4.25 -14.79
C ALA A 450 18.13 -3.94 -14.25
N ALA A 451 17.41 -4.95 -13.76
CA ALA A 451 16.09 -4.78 -13.13
C ALA A 451 16.18 -3.92 -11.86
N MET A 452 17.20 -4.13 -11.03
CA MET A 452 17.47 -3.32 -9.84
C MET A 452 17.76 -1.86 -10.20
N ASP A 453 18.53 -1.60 -11.27
CA ASP A 453 18.86 -0.24 -11.71
C ASP A 453 17.62 0.50 -12.25
N ASN A 454 16.78 -0.18 -13.04
CA ASN A 454 15.52 0.37 -13.55
C ASN A 454 14.52 0.70 -12.41
N SER A 455 14.41 -0.19 -11.42
CA SER A 455 13.62 0.04 -10.21
C SER A 455 14.15 1.24 -9.42
N LEU A 456 15.47 1.36 -9.31
CA LEU A 456 16.12 2.48 -8.65
C LEU A 456 15.85 3.81 -9.35
N ASP A 457 15.90 3.86 -10.69
CA ASP A 457 15.55 5.08 -11.46
C ASP A 457 14.14 5.55 -11.12
N SER A 458 13.17 4.62 -11.16
CA SER A 458 11.76 4.91 -10.81
C SER A 458 11.61 5.46 -9.38
N MET A 459 12.36 4.89 -8.42
CA MET A 459 12.36 5.37 -7.04
C MET A 459 13.01 6.75 -6.87
N ILE A 460 14.10 7.03 -7.60
CA ILE A 460 14.78 8.33 -7.59
C ILE A 460 13.87 9.41 -8.17
N ASP A 461 13.16 9.13 -9.25
CA ASP A 461 12.22 10.05 -9.87
C ASP A 461 11.06 10.36 -8.91
N THR A 462 10.45 9.32 -8.34
CA THR A 462 9.42 9.46 -7.29
C THR A 462 9.92 10.31 -6.11
N TYR A 463 11.15 10.04 -5.64
CA TYR A 463 11.77 10.82 -4.56
C TYR A 463 11.98 12.29 -4.95
N THR A 464 12.36 12.54 -6.20
CA THR A 464 12.59 13.89 -6.71
C THR A 464 11.28 14.66 -6.79
N GLU A 465 10.23 14.04 -7.32
CA GLU A 465 8.88 14.62 -7.39
C GLU A 465 8.33 14.95 -6.00
N ILE A 466 8.36 14.00 -5.05
CA ILE A 466 7.86 14.25 -3.70
C ILE A 466 8.68 15.35 -3.01
N LYS A 467 10.01 15.38 -3.22
CA LYS A 467 10.89 16.41 -2.67
C LYS A 467 10.58 17.79 -3.25
N GLU A 468 10.26 17.90 -4.54
CA GLU A 468 9.83 19.15 -5.16
C GLU A 468 8.49 19.62 -4.60
N LEU A 469 7.50 18.73 -4.46
CA LEU A 469 6.21 19.03 -3.84
C LEU A 469 6.37 19.50 -2.39
N ILE A 470 7.23 18.83 -1.61
CA ILE A 470 7.59 19.23 -0.25
C ILE A 470 8.23 20.61 -0.23
N ASN A 471 9.22 20.88 -1.09
CA ASN A 471 9.88 22.18 -1.14
C ASN A 471 8.90 23.29 -1.51
N GLY A 472 8.01 23.05 -2.48
CA GLY A 472 6.94 23.99 -2.84
C GLY A 472 5.98 24.25 -1.66
N ALA A 473 5.60 23.20 -0.93
CA ALA A 473 4.82 23.32 0.29
C ALA A 473 5.54 24.12 1.38
N MET A 474 6.84 23.87 1.59
CA MET A 474 7.66 24.60 2.56
C MET A 474 7.81 26.08 2.21
N ASP A 475 7.99 26.42 0.94
CA ASP A 475 8.09 27.80 0.50
C ASP A 475 6.75 28.55 0.68
N ASN A 476 5.63 27.87 0.41
CA ASN A 476 4.30 28.40 0.73
C ASN A 476 4.09 28.59 2.24
N TYR A 477 4.54 27.63 3.06
CA TYR A 477 4.51 27.73 4.52
C TYR A 477 5.34 28.94 5.01
N ARG A 478 6.57 29.11 4.52
CA ARG A 478 7.42 30.26 4.87
C ARG A 478 6.79 31.58 4.46
N ARG A 479 6.23 31.68 3.25
CA ARG A 479 5.52 32.87 2.77
C ARG A 479 4.31 33.21 3.63
N SER A 480 3.57 32.21 4.12
CA SER A 480 2.42 32.43 4.99
C SER A 480 2.80 32.79 6.43
N ASN A 481 3.87 32.21 6.98
CA ASN A 481 4.39 32.52 8.32
C ASN A 481 5.18 33.84 8.40
N LEU A 482 5.55 34.44 7.27
CA LEU A 482 6.18 35.77 7.22
C LEU A 482 5.21 36.94 7.53
N THR A 483 3.99 36.67 8.04
CA THR A 483 3.08 37.72 8.52
C THR A 483 3.43 38.24 9.94
N VAL A 484 4.37 39.20 9.95
CA VAL A 484 4.37 40.45 10.77
C VAL A 484 4.51 40.35 12.31
N ILE A 485 5.75 40.49 12.81
CA ILE A 485 6.02 41.27 14.03
C ILE A 485 6.07 42.75 13.62
N HIS A 486 4.94 43.42 13.55
CA HIS A 486 4.85 44.86 13.71
C HIS A 486 3.78 45.13 14.76
N GLY A 487 4.22 45.61 15.92
CA GLY A 487 3.34 46.07 16.98
C GLY A 487 2.47 47.22 16.47
N GLY A 488 1.23 46.90 16.12
CA GLY A 488 0.21 47.86 15.75
C GLY A 488 -1.14 47.30 16.12
N LYS A 489 -1.72 47.80 17.23
CA LYS A 489 -3.13 47.58 17.56
C LYS A 489 -3.98 47.99 16.34
N SER A 490 -4.50 47.02 15.62
CA SER A 490 -5.57 47.24 14.65
C SER A 490 -6.72 46.29 14.99
N SER A 491 -7.86 46.87 15.31
CA SER A 491 -9.15 46.21 15.49
C SER A 491 -9.73 45.78 14.13
N GLY A 492 -8.93 45.08 13.31
CA GLY A 492 -9.26 44.72 11.93
C GLY A 492 -9.95 43.35 11.83
N ARG A 493 -10.97 43.26 10.96
CA ARG A 493 -11.69 42.03 10.60
C ARG A 493 -10.69 40.89 10.34
N LEU A 494 -10.80 39.79 11.08
CA LEU A 494 -9.98 38.59 10.89
C LEU A 494 -10.53 37.76 9.72
N TRP A 495 -9.67 37.39 8.78
CA TRP A 495 -10.00 36.50 7.66
C TRP A 495 -9.13 35.25 7.71
N ARG A 496 -9.58 34.17 7.07
CA ARG A 496 -8.86 32.89 6.97
C ARG A 496 -8.86 32.42 5.54
N MET A 497 -7.79 31.76 5.15
CA MET A 497 -7.84 30.84 4.02
C MET A 497 -8.38 29.50 4.50
N ILE A 498 -9.23 28.86 3.70
CA ILE A 498 -9.71 27.50 3.92
C ILE A 498 -9.49 26.67 2.66
N GLN A 499 -9.30 25.38 2.86
CA GLN A 499 -9.35 24.40 1.77
C GLN A 499 -10.58 23.51 1.94
N LEU A 500 -11.34 23.39 0.86
CA LEU A 500 -12.46 22.47 0.69
C LEU A 500 -11.96 21.29 -0.13
N SER A 501 -12.13 20.07 0.35
CA SER A 501 -11.79 18.85 -0.39
C SER A 501 -12.95 17.88 -0.34
N ILE A 502 -13.42 17.38 -1.48
CA ILE A 502 -14.47 16.35 -1.50
C ILE A 502 -13.84 15.02 -1.09
N SER A 503 -14.34 14.41 -0.02
CA SER A 503 -13.80 13.16 0.50
C SER A 503 -13.89 12.05 -0.54
N GLY A 504 -12.76 11.37 -0.78
CA GLY A 504 -12.67 10.27 -1.72
C GLY A 504 -12.51 10.68 -3.18
N LEU A 505 -12.34 11.98 -3.50
CA LEU A 505 -12.04 12.50 -4.84
C LEU A 505 -10.86 13.47 -4.80
N ASP A 506 -10.12 13.60 -5.90
CA ASP A 506 -9.08 14.62 -6.09
C ASP A 506 -9.66 15.96 -6.56
N VAL A 507 -10.76 16.38 -5.93
CA VAL A 507 -11.45 17.65 -6.21
C VAL A 507 -11.33 18.55 -5.00
N TRP A 508 -10.68 19.71 -5.18
CA TRP A 508 -10.49 20.65 -4.09
C TRP A 508 -10.60 22.12 -4.52
N ARG A 509 -10.92 22.99 -3.56
CA ARG A 509 -11.03 24.44 -3.73
C ARG A 509 -10.36 25.14 -2.56
N ARG A 510 -9.69 26.27 -2.79
CA ARG A 510 -9.23 27.18 -1.73
C ARG A 510 -10.00 28.48 -1.78
N ALA A 511 -10.51 28.89 -0.62
CA ALA A 511 -11.26 30.12 -0.47
C ALA A 511 -10.68 31.00 0.63
N ILE A 512 -10.81 32.31 0.43
CA ILE A 512 -10.57 33.32 1.45
C ILE A 512 -11.92 33.68 2.06
N ILE A 513 -12.07 33.52 3.37
CA ILE A 513 -13.34 33.74 4.08
C ILE A 513 -13.17 34.60 5.33
N SER A 514 -14.21 35.37 5.65
CA SER A 514 -14.25 36.19 6.86
C SER A 514 -14.57 35.34 8.10
N HIS A 515 -14.02 35.69 9.27
CA HIS A 515 -14.44 35.10 10.55
C HIS A 515 -15.92 35.37 10.87
N GLU A 516 -16.49 36.42 10.27
CA GLU A 516 -17.91 36.75 10.42
C GLU A 516 -18.82 35.86 9.56
N CYS A 517 -18.25 35.04 8.66
CA CYS A 517 -18.98 34.12 7.80
C CYS A 517 -19.70 33.07 8.66
N THR A 518 -21.02 33.02 8.52
CA THR A 518 -21.87 32.00 9.14
C THR A 518 -21.76 30.67 8.40
N MET A 519 -22.10 29.56 9.06
CA MET A 519 -22.13 28.25 8.39
C MET A 519 -23.13 28.22 7.23
N GLU A 520 -24.24 28.97 7.29
CA GLU A 520 -25.17 29.14 6.17
C GLU A 520 -24.54 29.87 4.97
N GLU A 521 -23.71 30.89 5.22
CA GLU A 521 -22.97 31.59 4.17
C GLU A 521 -21.84 30.72 3.60
N LEU A 522 -21.16 29.96 4.45
CA LEU A 522 -20.15 28.98 4.03
C LEU A 522 -20.78 27.87 3.18
N HIS A 523 -21.99 27.41 3.53
CA HIS A 523 -22.77 26.49 2.69
C HIS A 523 -22.97 27.07 1.29
N LYS A 524 -23.46 28.30 1.17
CA LYS A 524 -23.67 28.97 -0.13
C LYS A 524 -22.37 29.11 -0.92
N LEU A 525 -21.26 29.39 -0.23
CA LEU A 525 -19.93 29.43 -0.83
C LEU A 525 -19.51 28.06 -1.40
N ILE A 526 -19.69 26.97 -0.62
CA ILE A 526 -19.39 25.61 -1.06
C ILE A 526 -20.24 25.24 -2.27
N GLN A 527 -21.54 25.53 -2.25
CA GLN A 527 -22.43 25.28 -3.39
C GLN A 527 -21.95 26.00 -4.65
N ALA A 528 -21.54 27.28 -4.52
CA ALA A 528 -21.00 28.03 -5.65
C ALA A 528 -19.66 27.45 -6.16
N GLY A 529 -18.75 27.05 -5.26
CA GLY A 529 -17.44 26.51 -5.63
C GLY A 529 -17.47 25.10 -6.23
N MET A 530 -18.52 24.35 -5.94
CA MET A 530 -18.76 23.01 -6.48
C MET A 530 -19.81 23.01 -7.60
N GLU A 531 -20.30 24.18 -8.01
CA GLU A 531 -21.36 24.36 -9.03
C GLU A 531 -22.67 23.60 -8.72
N TRP A 532 -22.95 23.38 -7.44
CA TRP A 532 -24.16 22.69 -6.97
C TRP A 532 -25.36 23.63 -6.87
N LYS A 533 -26.57 23.07 -6.98
CA LYS A 533 -27.83 23.83 -7.07
C LYS A 533 -28.60 23.86 -5.76
N ASN A 534 -27.98 23.42 -4.66
CA ASN A 534 -28.56 23.44 -3.31
C ASN A 534 -29.91 22.67 -3.22
N ALA A 535 -30.02 21.53 -3.92
CA ALA A 535 -31.20 20.69 -3.93
C ALA A 535 -31.35 19.75 -2.71
N MET A 536 -30.31 19.59 -1.88
CA MET A 536 -30.29 18.62 -0.79
C MET A 536 -30.07 19.26 0.59
N ARG A 537 -30.30 18.48 1.66
CA ARG A 537 -30.01 18.93 3.04
C ARG A 537 -28.51 18.93 3.30
N PHE A 538 -28.04 19.91 4.05
CA PHE A 538 -26.65 19.99 4.50
C PHE A 538 -26.53 19.99 6.02
N ARG A 539 -25.36 19.61 6.54
CA ARG A 539 -24.99 19.76 7.95
C ARG A 539 -23.48 19.99 8.07
N PHE A 540 -23.08 20.73 9.09
CA PHE A 540 -21.68 20.86 9.50
C PHE A 540 -21.46 20.11 10.81
N TYR A 541 -20.34 19.41 10.94
CA TYR A 541 -19.94 18.80 12.20
C TYR A 541 -18.43 18.65 12.34
N CYS A 542 -17.96 18.62 13.58
CA CYS A 542 -16.59 18.22 13.92
C CYS A 542 -16.60 16.80 14.49
N GLU A 543 -15.57 16.02 14.17
CA GLU A 543 -15.37 14.70 14.78
C GLU A 543 -14.75 14.83 16.16
N ARG A 544 -15.23 14.00 17.10
CA ARG A 544 -14.70 13.86 18.44
C ARG A 544 -13.68 12.73 18.48
N ALA A 545 -12.77 12.79 19.46
CA ALA A 545 -11.71 11.79 19.62
C ALA A 545 -12.24 10.38 19.92
N ASP A 546 -13.49 10.27 20.36
CA ASP A 546 -14.22 9.01 20.60
C ASP A 546 -15.03 8.53 19.37
N GLY A 547 -14.89 9.19 18.22
CA GLY A 547 -15.64 8.90 17.00
C GLY A 547 -17.06 9.50 16.94
N GLY A 548 -17.48 10.27 17.95
CA GLY A 548 -18.76 10.97 17.95
C GLY A 548 -18.79 12.20 17.02
N LYS A 549 -19.96 12.55 16.48
CA LYS A 549 -20.17 13.78 15.68
C LYS A 549 -20.70 14.92 16.54
N GLU A 550 -20.07 16.08 16.48
CA GLU A 550 -20.54 17.32 17.10
C GLU A 550 -21.08 18.28 16.04
N TYR A 551 -22.41 18.35 15.92
CA TYR A 551 -23.07 19.16 14.90
C TYR A 551 -23.05 20.64 15.24
N LEU A 552 -22.72 21.45 14.24
CA LEU A 552 -22.75 22.91 14.31
C LEU A 552 -24.11 23.44 13.85
N HIS A 553 -24.53 24.56 14.45
CA HIS A 553 -25.76 25.24 14.09
C HIS A 553 -25.50 26.24 12.95
N ASP A 554 -26.38 26.33 11.95
CA ASP A 554 -26.16 27.09 10.70
C ASP A 554 -25.83 28.59 10.89
N LYS A 555 -26.29 29.16 12.00
CA LYS A 555 -26.07 30.57 12.37
C LYS A 555 -24.76 30.84 13.12
N ILE A 556 -23.99 29.81 13.49
CA ILE A 556 -22.70 30.02 14.14
C ILE A 556 -21.73 30.63 13.14
N LYS A 557 -20.95 31.61 13.59
CA LYS A 557 -19.89 32.21 12.78
C LYS A 557 -18.64 31.37 12.87
N LEU A 558 -17.85 31.38 11.81
CA LEU A 558 -16.56 30.68 11.77
C LEU A 558 -15.64 31.11 12.93
N GLY A 559 -15.60 32.40 13.24
CA GLY A 559 -14.77 32.93 14.33
C GLY A 559 -15.22 32.54 15.74
N ASP A 560 -16.47 32.13 15.91
CA ASP A 560 -17.05 31.72 17.20
C ASP A 560 -16.80 30.24 17.52
N ILE A 561 -16.23 29.48 16.57
CA ILE A 561 -15.92 28.07 16.75
C ILE A 561 -14.59 27.95 17.52
N ASP A 562 -14.62 27.27 18.67
CA ASP A 562 -13.42 27.04 19.48
C ASP A 562 -12.56 25.92 18.87
N PHE A 563 -11.57 26.32 18.06
CA PHE A 563 -10.64 25.41 17.39
C PHE A 563 -9.48 24.93 18.28
N ARG A 564 -9.60 24.98 19.62
CA ARG A 564 -8.56 24.47 20.55
C ARG A 564 -8.24 22.99 20.29
N GLY A 565 -7.27 22.76 19.40
CA GLY A 565 -6.73 21.44 19.03
C GLY A 565 -7.37 20.77 17.79
N LYS A 566 -8.37 21.36 17.15
CA LYS A 566 -9.03 20.78 15.95
C LYS A 566 -9.06 21.81 14.82
N LYS A 567 -8.50 21.48 13.65
CA LYS A 567 -8.42 22.39 12.48
C LYS A 567 -9.30 21.98 11.30
N GLU A 568 -10.24 21.07 11.55
CA GLU A 568 -11.02 20.42 10.51
C GLU A 568 -12.50 20.44 10.86
N LEU A 569 -13.32 20.74 9.85
CA LEU A 569 -14.76 20.72 9.87
C LEU A 569 -15.26 19.86 8.70
N ILE A 570 -16.32 19.10 8.89
CA ILE A 570 -16.93 18.30 7.82
C ILE A 570 -18.27 18.91 7.45
N TYR A 571 -18.47 19.09 6.14
CA TYR A 571 -19.73 19.48 5.53
C TYR A 571 -20.33 18.26 4.83
N GLU A 572 -21.45 17.76 5.34
CA GLU A 572 -22.20 16.63 4.78
C GLU A 572 -23.37 17.16 3.97
N TYR A 573 -23.48 16.75 2.70
CA TYR A 573 -24.52 17.17 1.77
C TYR A 573 -25.24 15.97 1.16
N GLY A 574 -26.56 15.91 1.37
CA GLY A 574 -27.42 14.87 0.80
C GLY A 574 -27.10 13.45 1.26
N SER A 575 -26.29 13.25 2.31
CA SER A 575 -25.71 11.96 2.75
C SER A 575 -24.82 11.24 1.72
N LYS A 576 -24.55 11.87 0.58
CA LYS A 576 -23.73 11.32 -0.51
C LYS A 576 -22.35 11.96 -0.57
N TRP A 577 -22.28 13.25 -0.24
CA TRP A 577 -21.09 14.07 -0.39
C TRP A 577 -20.61 14.54 0.98
N ASN A 578 -19.35 14.28 1.26
CA ASN A 578 -18.65 14.87 2.40
C ASN A 578 -17.57 15.81 1.87
N VAL A 579 -17.55 17.04 2.35
CA VAL A 579 -16.50 18.02 2.05
C VAL A 579 -15.74 18.29 3.33
N LYS A 580 -14.46 17.94 3.33
CA LYS A 580 -13.53 18.26 4.39
C LYS A 580 -13.10 19.72 4.25
N ILE A 581 -13.29 20.48 5.31
CA ILE A 581 -12.98 21.91 5.39
C ILE A 581 -11.81 22.07 6.35
N ILE A 582 -10.64 22.37 5.79
CA ILE A 582 -9.41 22.57 6.55
C ILE A 582 -9.20 24.06 6.71
N ILE A 583 -9.07 24.52 7.96
CA ILE A 583 -8.85 25.94 8.26
C ILE A 583 -7.36 26.22 8.25
N MET A 584 -6.95 27.08 7.32
CA MET A 584 -5.54 27.44 7.09
C MET A 584 -5.18 28.76 7.80
N SER A 585 -4.14 29.44 7.31
CA SER A 585 -3.56 30.66 7.89
C SER A 585 -4.55 31.84 7.97
N SER A 586 -4.24 32.78 8.85
CA SER A 586 -4.90 34.11 8.85
C SER A 586 -4.57 34.86 7.57
N TYR A 587 -5.60 35.46 6.98
CA TYR A 587 -5.48 36.36 5.86
C TYR A 587 -5.78 37.80 6.32
N GLN A 588 -5.03 38.77 5.84
CA GLN A 588 -5.34 40.19 6.01
C GLN A 588 -5.89 40.70 4.68
N PRO A 589 -7.19 41.03 4.61
CA PRO A 589 -7.78 41.50 3.38
C PRO A 589 -7.27 42.91 3.04
N ALA A 590 -7.23 43.24 1.75
CA ALA A 590 -7.27 44.64 1.33
C ALA A 590 -8.65 45.23 1.71
N ASN A 591 -8.74 46.55 1.92
CA ASN A 591 -10.04 47.16 2.28
C ASN A 591 -11.14 46.77 1.27
N ASP A 592 -12.30 46.34 1.79
CA ASP A 592 -13.51 45.93 1.05
C ASP A 592 -13.44 44.62 0.23
N GLU A 593 -12.62 43.64 0.65
CA GLU A 593 -12.62 42.30 0.02
C GLU A 593 -13.86 41.45 0.39
N GLU A 594 -14.34 40.62 -0.55
CA GLU A 594 -15.43 39.65 -0.38
C GLU A 594 -14.90 38.20 -0.31
N CYS A 595 -15.71 37.27 0.22
CA CYS A 595 -15.34 35.85 0.26
C CYS A 595 -15.23 35.31 -1.18
N ARG A 596 -14.11 34.68 -1.54
CA ARG A 596 -13.84 34.23 -2.91
C ARG A 596 -12.95 33.00 -2.97
N PHE A 597 -13.09 32.24 -4.05
CA PHE A 597 -12.14 31.20 -4.41
C PHE A 597 -10.87 31.80 -5.00
N VAL A 598 -9.72 31.23 -4.65
CA VAL A 598 -8.40 31.70 -5.09
C VAL A 598 -7.59 30.62 -5.81
N ALA A 599 -7.96 29.36 -5.64
CA ALA A 599 -7.41 28.22 -6.36
C ALA A 599 -8.38 27.04 -6.30
N GLY A 600 -8.20 26.07 -7.18
CA GLY A 600 -8.93 24.82 -7.17
C GLY A 600 -8.42 23.91 -8.27
N GLU A 601 -8.74 22.63 -8.15
CA GLU A 601 -8.36 21.59 -9.10
C GLU A 601 -9.45 20.53 -9.18
N GLY A 602 -9.59 19.93 -10.36
CA GLY A 602 -10.60 18.94 -10.68
C GLY A 602 -11.99 19.55 -10.83
N ALA A 603 -12.73 19.09 -11.84
CA ALA A 603 -14.14 19.43 -11.97
C ALA A 603 -14.94 18.82 -10.82
N ALA A 604 -15.88 19.59 -10.28
CA ALA A 604 -16.75 19.09 -9.22
C ALA A 604 -17.81 18.13 -9.81
N PRO A 605 -18.18 17.06 -9.09
CA PRO A 605 -19.25 16.18 -9.52
C PRO A 605 -20.58 16.92 -9.53
N ASP A 606 -21.48 16.60 -10.48
CA ASP A 606 -22.87 17.08 -10.38
C ASP A 606 -23.53 16.51 -9.11
N GLU A 607 -24.33 17.32 -8.41
CA GLU A 607 -24.96 16.93 -7.15
C GLU A 607 -25.90 15.72 -7.28
N GLN A 608 -26.41 15.42 -8.48
CA GLN A 608 -27.28 14.27 -8.74
C GLN A 608 -26.52 12.94 -8.80
N ILE A 609 -25.21 12.97 -9.03
CA ILE A 609 -24.36 11.77 -9.09
C ILE A 609 -24.35 11.08 -7.73
N ASP A 610 -24.41 9.75 -7.74
CA ASP A 610 -24.57 8.94 -6.54
C ASP A 610 -23.25 8.70 -5.79
N GLY A 611 -22.63 9.79 -5.36
CA GLY A 611 -21.43 9.80 -4.53
C GLY A 611 -20.11 9.55 -5.27
N PRO A 612 -18.98 9.55 -4.53
CA PRO A 612 -17.63 9.53 -5.09
C PRO A 612 -17.32 8.33 -6.00
N ARG A 613 -17.73 7.12 -5.61
CA ARG A 613 -17.44 5.88 -6.35
C ARG A 613 -18.08 5.89 -7.74
N HIS A 614 -19.34 6.31 -7.82
CA HIS A 614 -20.04 6.41 -9.11
C HIS A 614 -19.36 7.48 -9.99
N TYR A 615 -19.01 8.64 -9.42
CA TYR A 615 -18.31 9.67 -10.17
C TYR A 615 -16.98 9.20 -10.75
N LYS A 616 -16.13 8.51 -9.96
CA LYS A 616 -14.88 7.91 -10.45
C LYS A 616 -15.13 6.92 -11.59
N LYS A 617 -16.14 6.06 -11.47
CA LYS A 617 -16.51 5.12 -12.54
C LYS A 617 -16.89 5.84 -13.82
N LEU A 618 -17.60 6.97 -13.73
CA LEU A 618 -17.94 7.80 -14.90
C LEU A 618 -16.69 8.40 -15.52
N LEU A 619 -15.73 8.91 -14.72
CA LEU A 619 -14.45 9.44 -15.24
C LEU A 619 -13.66 8.37 -16.01
N VAL A 620 -13.47 7.20 -15.40
CA VAL A 620 -12.80 6.05 -16.05
C VAL A 620 -13.55 5.65 -17.32
N SER A 621 -14.89 5.60 -17.29
CA SER A 621 -15.70 5.27 -18.46
C SER A 621 -15.54 6.27 -19.60
N VAL A 622 -15.32 7.56 -19.32
CA VAL A 622 -15.05 8.59 -20.34
C VAL A 622 -13.67 8.43 -20.97
N GLU A 623 -12.67 8.01 -20.19
CA GLU A 623 -11.29 7.85 -20.65
C GLU A 623 -11.10 6.52 -21.40
N THR A 624 -11.43 5.40 -20.76
CA THR A 624 -11.07 4.04 -21.21
C THR A 624 -12.26 3.17 -21.59
N GLY A 625 -13.50 3.61 -21.36
CA GLY A 625 -14.71 2.82 -21.65
C GLY A 625 -14.99 2.55 -23.14
N SER A 626 -15.85 1.58 -23.41
CA SER A 626 -16.40 1.35 -24.76
C SER A 626 -17.18 2.56 -25.28
N ILE A 627 -17.43 2.65 -26.60
CA ILE A 627 -18.18 3.77 -27.19
C ILE A 627 -19.51 4.02 -26.48
N THR A 628 -20.23 2.95 -26.15
CA THR A 628 -21.52 3.00 -25.44
C THR A 628 -21.39 3.47 -23.99
N GLU A 629 -20.31 3.09 -23.31
CA GLU A 629 -20.04 3.52 -21.93
C GLU A 629 -19.59 4.98 -21.90
N LYS A 630 -18.75 5.40 -22.86
CA LYS A 630 -18.34 6.79 -23.07
C LYS A 630 -19.55 7.71 -23.33
N GLU A 631 -20.48 7.29 -24.19
CA GLU A 631 -21.71 8.04 -24.47
C GLU A 631 -22.64 8.12 -23.26
N SER A 632 -22.79 7.03 -22.49
CA SER A 632 -23.60 7.03 -21.26
C SER A 632 -22.96 7.95 -20.20
N ALA A 633 -21.65 7.82 -19.98
CA ALA A 633 -20.93 8.60 -18.99
C ALA A 633 -20.95 10.10 -19.33
N ARG A 634 -20.76 10.49 -20.59
CA ARG A 634 -20.90 11.88 -21.04
C ARG A 634 -22.32 12.42 -20.91
N ARG A 635 -23.35 11.58 -21.05
CA ARG A 635 -24.73 12.01 -20.85
C ARG A 635 -25.00 12.33 -19.38
N GLU A 636 -24.43 11.55 -18.47
CA GLU A 636 -24.59 11.75 -17.02
C GLU A 636 -23.70 12.87 -16.47
N LEU A 637 -22.46 13.00 -16.94
CA LEU A 637 -21.54 14.08 -16.54
C LEU A 637 -21.89 15.43 -17.20
N GLY A 638 -22.57 15.40 -18.34
CA GLY A 638 -22.83 16.56 -19.19
C GLY A 638 -21.88 16.64 -20.38
N ALA A 639 -22.38 17.11 -21.53
CA ALA A 639 -21.63 17.11 -22.79
C ALA A 639 -20.40 18.02 -22.79
N ASP A 640 -20.41 19.07 -21.96
CA ASP A 640 -19.34 20.08 -21.85
C ASP A 640 -18.40 19.82 -20.65
N PHE A 641 -18.56 18.69 -19.96
CA PHE A 641 -17.78 18.37 -18.76
C PHE A 641 -16.33 18.02 -19.10
N LEU A 642 -15.38 18.64 -18.37
CA LEU A 642 -13.94 18.43 -18.52
C LEU A 642 -13.32 18.10 -17.15
N PRO A 643 -12.83 16.86 -16.91
CA PRO A 643 -12.41 16.38 -15.59
C PRO A 643 -11.36 17.25 -14.87
N GLY A 644 -10.43 17.85 -15.61
CA GLY A 644 -9.30 18.62 -15.04
C GLY A 644 -9.54 20.12 -14.90
N VAL A 645 -10.73 20.63 -15.24
CA VAL A 645 -10.99 22.08 -15.29
C VAL A 645 -11.74 22.56 -14.04
N PHE A 646 -11.26 23.64 -13.42
CA PHE A 646 -11.97 24.45 -12.44
C PHE A 646 -12.21 25.86 -12.98
#